data_AF-A0A9D1MVZ0-F1
#
_entry.id   AF-A0A9D1MVZ0-F1
#
_cell.length_a   1.000
_cell.length_b   1.000
_cell.length_c   1.000
_cell.angle_alpha   90.00
_cell.angle_beta   90.00
_cell.angle_gamma   90.00
#
_symmetry.space_group_name_H-M   'P 1'
#
loop_
_entity.id
_entity.type
_entity.pdbx_description
1 polymer ?
#
loop_
_entity_poly.entity_id
_entity_poly.type
_entity_poly.pdbx_seq_one_letter_code
_entity_poly.pdbx_strand_id
1 'polypeptide(L)'
;MTATARKITIIVCAALCVCLCLTAAHITAFADGEYTRDVTVRDVTVTSGQNSVSVYTDPVDYYEEASQGYLTNYEIRLRTVNETDSVMYTPLYPNTTTGRKGNVTEYVCQPQGANYVVTEINSAGDGSTYIPVGGFVLSLNNDSHPNFAKVGDVVGFDDSRVKIATKAVESDTKRVVVDNTNTTRSGPMVVYYDYQFGAKTGTNVFGTEVTCQYDFDLNTFVVTSFRNFGMGDDSGSDIPDNSFVLSAYGEGYRQLLVRGQLFNEGDHVKMVGFDFIRFGGTVVGEYDFINPTLEENPAGWETATTPFPAYRGTNQTIIYRDGWDYNGAAGTGTNIYGYEAAVDANGVVVELNVNVSAIPEGGYVISGHGTGRDFIRSNVVLGATVVVDEETKTYSVSTTLNSYYENLVTSVNSAVNTAQTRINQLYDVDRQYLEQCMAQVDELLVSLEQVKTDIEQALEQEGLTQEERLSLMMQYNDSQLEIERLRHQIIVSSAESLPVSSRAVWHRPTEITWAQLEENISTYREVGINLVFVETLYNGYSTFRTDVADFPYNSKLGESYTDSSTGTVYDDYLSAFVACCDKYGIEVHAWVENFYVGTQQDVPVLQNHPDWLLYNDDGSIIQRNEGGLYIFIDPANTEVQDTLINYYLDLFDKVPAVKGLNLDYIRYPVSDQAEDTGYTMAAMKGFYEQKGLTFSDAQLADRNKMANKFRQLFDVNYLPGGQKEAEENYSQWVQYRMNVVTNFVRRIKQEVKDEKGIMLSTAVFASLTESRDDKKQDWPTWLTNGWIDIATPMAYYNDAADVQLRVSEMIMLAGNNCYYYAGLATSYSGLPAWQNKEHIEASYNAGAQGYVIFCSTQIIGHEDVQNALKSGVNAKQGVSPHAAVKDVVKAYADDLYDKAQRLYIPAGGMTQQQAEELKNALQEIVNMPATDAVEIYKVLVAVERVQDDLSDYAKGYSRQRINEKLNDLADILDTKISRQLIADGDWDPEEDNRRPTVTEDGIIAPPPIQPEEPVNPDPELPDDKPQPVQGLKPVHIVLIVVGAVVFVGGAVAAIVLLRRRKR
;
A
#
# COMPACT_ATOMS: atom_id res chain seq x y z
N MET A 1 5.57 -11.79 59.47
CA MET A 1 5.59 -13.15 60.04
C MET A 1 5.52 -14.15 58.89
N THR A 2 6.70 -14.68 58.53
CA THR A 2 7.02 -16.14 58.44
C THR A 2 6.52 -16.77 57.13
N ALA A 3 7.31 -16.71 56.05
CA ALA A 3 8.42 -17.62 55.74
C ALA A 3 7.95 -19.08 55.59
N THR A 4 7.84 -19.57 54.35
CA THR A 4 8.52 -20.77 53.86
C THR A 4 8.42 -20.80 52.33
N ALA A 5 9.51 -20.42 51.69
CA ALA A 5 9.79 -20.71 50.30
C ALA A 5 10.04 -22.21 50.11
N ARG A 6 9.23 -22.87 49.26
CA ARG A 6 9.59 -24.00 48.38
C ARG A 6 8.30 -24.68 47.88
N LYS A 7 7.83 -24.23 46.71
CA LYS A 7 7.37 -25.03 45.56
C LYS A 7 6.49 -24.13 44.67
N ILE A 8 6.76 -24.19 43.37
CA ILE A 8 6.05 -23.52 42.25
C ILE A 8 6.59 -22.12 41.89
N THR A 9 7.88 -22.07 41.55
CA THR A 9 8.43 -21.12 40.55
C THR A 9 9.60 -21.81 39.82
N ILE A 10 9.27 -22.94 39.18
CA ILE A 10 10.01 -23.55 38.07
C ILE A 10 8.91 -24.10 37.16
N ILE A 11 9.06 -23.92 35.84
CA ILE A 11 8.12 -24.22 34.75
C ILE A 11 7.13 -23.09 34.40
N VAL A 12 7.66 -21.91 34.04
CA VAL A 12 7.02 -20.97 33.08
C VAL A 12 8.02 -20.57 31.97
N CYS A 13 9.05 -21.39 31.73
CA CYS A 13 9.90 -21.36 30.52
C CYS A 13 9.62 -22.55 29.59
N ALA A 14 8.38 -23.04 29.55
CA ALA A 14 7.99 -24.18 28.72
C ALA A 14 6.57 -23.98 28.17
N ALA A 15 6.37 -22.94 27.36
CA ALA A 15 5.19 -22.77 26.51
C ALA A 15 5.52 -21.93 25.25
N LEU A 16 6.76 -22.03 24.77
CA LEU A 16 7.26 -21.48 23.50
C LEU A 16 7.83 -22.59 22.59
N CYS A 17 7.46 -23.86 22.84
CA CYS A 17 8.00 -25.03 22.14
C CYS A 17 6.95 -26.13 21.84
N VAL A 18 5.69 -25.80 21.54
CA VAL A 18 4.73 -26.80 21.02
C VAL A 18 3.87 -26.19 19.91
N CYS A 19 4.50 -25.96 18.76
CA CYS A 19 3.90 -26.15 17.43
C CYS A 19 5.00 -26.19 16.34
N LEU A 20 6.16 -26.76 16.68
CA LEU A 20 7.07 -27.38 15.71
C LEU A 20 6.85 -28.88 15.86
N CYS A 21 5.80 -29.40 15.24
CA CYS A 21 5.81 -30.81 14.85
C CYS A 21 6.91 -30.94 13.80
N LEU A 22 8.10 -31.25 14.30
CA LEU A 22 9.24 -31.72 13.55
C LEU A 22 8.85 -32.97 12.77
N THR A 23 8.41 -32.78 11.53
CA THR A 23 8.91 -33.59 10.42
C THR A 23 10.06 -32.80 9.80
N ALA A 24 11.16 -32.69 10.54
CA ALA A 24 12.44 -32.45 9.90
C ALA A 24 12.71 -33.70 9.05
N ALA A 25 12.44 -33.61 7.74
CA ALA A 25 13.08 -34.51 6.80
C ALA A 25 14.58 -34.43 7.11
N HIS A 26 15.17 -35.57 7.48
CA HIS A 26 16.59 -35.64 7.83
C HIS A 26 17.42 -35.29 6.60
N ILE A 27 17.81 -34.03 6.46
CA ILE A 27 18.93 -33.63 5.62
C ILE A 27 20.17 -34.11 6.38
N THR A 28 20.69 -35.27 6.00
CA THR A 28 21.99 -35.75 6.49
C THR A 28 23.07 -34.80 5.95
N ALA A 29 23.85 -34.20 6.86
CA ALA A 29 24.95 -33.32 6.50
C ALA A 29 26.02 -34.08 5.71
N PHE A 30 26.08 -33.81 4.41
CA PHE A 30 27.25 -34.07 3.56
C PHE A 30 28.07 -32.77 3.42
N ALA A 31 29.11 -32.78 2.58
CA ALA A 31 30.04 -31.65 2.43
C ALA A 31 29.30 -30.32 2.19
N ASP A 32 29.89 -29.18 2.61
CA ASP A 32 29.28 -27.85 2.47
C ASP A 32 28.65 -27.67 1.06
N GLY A 33 27.34 -27.37 1.02
CA GLY A 33 26.58 -27.12 -0.21
C GLY A 33 25.85 -28.31 -0.84
N GLU A 34 25.96 -29.54 -0.32
CA GLU A 34 25.20 -30.71 -0.80
C GLU A 34 23.91 -30.96 0.01
N TYR A 35 22.78 -31.06 -0.69
CA TYR A 35 21.45 -31.28 -0.13
C TYR A 35 20.80 -32.53 -0.75
N THR A 36 20.40 -33.50 0.07
CA THR A 36 19.66 -34.69 -0.38
C THR A 36 18.26 -34.67 0.23
N ARG A 37 17.26 -35.02 -0.59
CA ARG A 37 15.83 -35.03 -0.21
C ARG A 37 15.24 -36.45 -0.13
N ASP A 38 16.08 -37.47 -0.18
CA ASP A 38 15.66 -38.86 -0.18
C ASP A 38 15.26 -39.35 1.21
N VAL A 39 14.29 -40.25 1.24
CA VAL A 39 13.81 -40.88 2.47
C VAL A 39 13.77 -42.37 2.27
N THR A 40 14.27 -43.11 3.26
CA THR A 40 14.07 -44.56 3.30
C THR A 40 12.68 -44.90 3.81
N VAL A 41 11.87 -45.48 2.94
CA VAL A 41 10.52 -45.98 3.22
C VAL A 41 10.62 -47.48 3.48
N ARG A 42 10.25 -47.91 4.68
CA ARG A 42 10.26 -49.33 5.06
C ARG A 42 8.84 -49.88 4.99
N ASP A 43 8.76 -51.20 4.81
CA ASP A 43 7.52 -51.95 4.86
C ASP A 43 6.45 -51.47 3.88
N VAL A 44 6.85 -51.14 2.64
CA VAL A 44 5.90 -50.90 1.55
C VAL A 44 5.19 -52.22 1.25
N THR A 45 3.86 -52.21 1.36
CA THR A 45 2.99 -53.39 1.21
C THR A 45 1.91 -53.15 0.18
N VAL A 46 1.31 -54.23 -0.34
CA VAL A 46 0.15 -54.16 -1.24
C VAL A 46 -0.92 -55.17 -0.85
N THR A 47 -2.18 -54.87 -1.16
CA THR A 47 -3.34 -55.68 -0.73
C THR A 47 -3.32 -57.14 -1.18
N SER A 48 -2.81 -57.44 -2.38
CA SER A 48 -2.71 -58.82 -2.87
C SER A 48 -1.39 -59.54 -2.53
N GLY A 49 -0.42 -58.83 -1.90
CA GLY A 49 0.93 -59.32 -1.63
C GLY A 49 1.10 -59.94 -0.25
N GLN A 50 2.02 -60.90 -0.12
CA GLN A 50 2.43 -61.49 1.18
C GLN A 50 3.80 -61.01 1.68
N ASN A 51 4.48 -60.13 0.93
CA ASN A 51 5.83 -59.63 1.23
C ASN A 51 5.84 -58.10 1.26
N SER A 52 6.69 -57.50 2.10
CA SER A 52 6.98 -56.06 2.10
C SER A 52 8.33 -55.76 1.45
N VAL A 53 8.53 -54.53 0.98
CA VAL A 53 9.81 -54.05 0.43
C VAL A 53 10.24 -52.75 1.10
N SER A 54 11.55 -52.56 1.26
CA SER A 54 12.12 -51.27 1.67
C SER A 54 12.70 -50.57 0.45
N VAL A 55 12.41 -49.29 0.31
CA VAL A 55 12.84 -48.46 -0.81
C VAL A 55 13.43 -47.15 -0.29
N TYR A 56 14.22 -46.49 -1.13
CA TYR A 56 14.58 -45.08 -0.93
C TYR A 56 13.93 -44.24 -2.01
N THR A 57 13.58 -42.99 -1.69
CA THR A 57 12.97 -42.08 -2.65
C THR A 57 14.01 -41.36 -3.49
N ASP A 58 13.65 -40.98 -4.71
CA ASP A 58 14.29 -39.94 -5.52
C ASP A 58 15.85 -39.95 -5.51
N PRO A 59 16.48 -40.73 -6.39
CA PRO A 59 17.94 -40.83 -6.50
C PRO A 59 18.56 -39.56 -7.10
N VAL A 60 18.57 -38.47 -6.35
CA VAL A 60 19.11 -37.16 -6.79
C VAL A 60 19.74 -36.40 -5.62
N ASP A 61 20.86 -35.75 -5.89
CA ASP A 61 21.52 -34.80 -5.00
C ASP A 61 21.49 -33.41 -5.62
N TYR A 62 21.31 -32.41 -4.76
CA TYR A 62 21.21 -31.00 -5.12
C TYR A 62 22.42 -30.28 -4.56
N TYR A 63 23.20 -29.65 -5.40
CA TYR A 63 24.40 -28.94 -4.98
C TYR A 63 24.33 -27.46 -5.32
N GLU A 64 24.71 -26.61 -4.37
CA GLU A 64 24.90 -25.19 -4.60
C GLU A 64 25.92 -24.57 -3.65
N GLU A 65 26.64 -23.57 -4.16
CA GLU A 65 27.54 -22.70 -3.42
C GLU A 65 27.25 -21.26 -3.78
N ALA A 66 27.17 -20.39 -2.77
CA ALA A 66 26.99 -18.96 -2.94
C ALA A 66 28.18 -18.18 -2.35
N SER A 67 28.64 -17.17 -3.06
CA SER A 67 29.69 -16.25 -2.61
C SER A 67 29.44 -14.85 -3.16
N GLN A 68 29.73 -13.82 -2.36
CA GLN A 68 29.58 -12.40 -2.76
C GLN A 68 28.16 -12.05 -3.25
N GLY A 69 27.13 -12.73 -2.75
CA GLY A 69 25.73 -12.50 -3.17
C GLY A 69 25.32 -13.18 -4.47
N TYR A 70 26.15 -14.06 -5.05
CA TYR A 70 25.86 -14.80 -6.28
C TYR A 70 26.01 -16.31 -6.08
N LEU A 71 25.30 -17.13 -6.86
CA LEU A 71 25.59 -18.56 -6.95
C LEU A 71 26.86 -18.76 -7.79
N THR A 72 27.90 -19.34 -7.20
CA THR A 72 29.20 -19.55 -7.87
C THR A 72 29.36 -20.95 -8.45
N ASN A 73 28.68 -21.93 -7.86
CA ASN A 73 28.66 -23.30 -8.34
C ASN A 73 27.30 -23.91 -8.00
N TYR A 74 26.74 -24.71 -8.91
CA TYR A 74 25.43 -25.31 -8.70
C TYR A 74 25.21 -26.45 -9.69
N GLU A 75 24.56 -27.51 -9.23
CA GLU A 75 24.32 -28.71 -10.04
C GLU A 75 23.15 -29.55 -9.48
N ILE A 76 22.37 -30.15 -10.36
CA ILE A 76 21.42 -31.22 -10.04
C ILE A 76 22.01 -32.56 -10.49
N ARG A 77 22.41 -33.40 -9.53
CA ARG A 77 23.14 -34.65 -9.78
C ARG A 77 22.21 -35.85 -9.62
N LEU A 78 21.88 -36.53 -10.72
CA LEU A 78 21.14 -37.79 -10.66
C LEU A 78 22.08 -38.90 -10.18
N ARG A 79 21.71 -39.59 -9.10
CA ARG A 79 22.48 -40.73 -8.57
C ARG A 79 22.31 -41.94 -9.48
N THR A 80 23.38 -42.70 -9.65
CA THR A 80 23.35 -43.97 -10.38
C THR A 80 22.55 -45.00 -9.59
N VAL A 81 21.47 -45.53 -10.19
CA VAL A 81 20.63 -46.59 -9.62
C VAL A 81 20.98 -47.92 -10.26
N ASN A 82 21.28 -48.94 -9.46
CA ASN A 82 21.56 -50.29 -9.96
C ASN A 82 20.26 -51.06 -10.23
N GLU A 83 20.31 -52.08 -11.09
CA GLU A 83 19.15 -52.93 -11.37
C GLU A 83 18.63 -53.68 -10.13
N THR A 84 19.47 -53.89 -9.11
CA THR A 84 19.11 -54.55 -7.85
C THR A 84 18.42 -53.63 -6.84
N ASP A 85 18.48 -52.32 -7.05
CA ASP A 85 17.95 -51.36 -6.08
C ASP A 85 16.42 -51.37 -6.08
N SER A 86 15.79 -50.95 -4.99
CA SER A 86 14.35 -50.75 -4.93
C SER A 86 14.09 -49.28 -4.63
N VAL A 87 13.44 -48.59 -5.56
CA VAL A 87 13.36 -47.12 -5.57
C VAL A 87 11.90 -46.69 -5.71
N MET A 88 11.54 -45.63 -4.99
CA MET A 88 10.26 -44.95 -5.16
C MET A 88 10.52 -43.58 -5.80
N TYR A 89 10.08 -43.39 -7.03
CA TYR A 89 10.17 -42.10 -7.69
C TYR A 89 8.91 -41.29 -7.39
N THR A 90 9.08 -40.15 -6.73
CA THR A 90 8.02 -39.19 -6.42
C THR A 90 8.12 -37.97 -7.34
N PRO A 91 7.13 -37.06 -7.34
CA PRO A 91 7.18 -35.85 -8.14
C PRO A 91 8.31 -34.89 -7.77
N LEU A 92 9.00 -35.10 -6.64
CA LEU A 92 10.20 -34.33 -6.28
C LEU A 92 11.40 -34.70 -7.15
N TYR A 93 11.39 -35.85 -7.82
CA TYR A 93 12.42 -36.19 -8.81
C TYR A 93 12.36 -35.23 -10.00
N PRO A 94 13.49 -34.64 -10.44
CA PRO A 94 13.50 -33.56 -11.43
C PRO A 94 13.17 -33.99 -12.85
N ASN A 95 13.20 -35.30 -13.17
CA ASN A 95 12.76 -35.81 -14.46
C ASN A 95 11.29 -36.22 -14.39
N THR A 96 10.58 -36.06 -15.50
CA THR A 96 9.17 -36.48 -15.62
C THR A 96 9.00 -38.00 -15.64
N THR A 97 10.02 -38.74 -16.09
CA THR A 97 10.06 -40.21 -16.08
C THR A 97 11.15 -40.75 -15.17
N THR A 98 11.03 -42.03 -14.79
CA THR A 98 12.03 -42.70 -13.91
C THR A 98 13.41 -42.81 -14.56
N GLY A 99 13.48 -42.86 -15.90
CA GLY A 99 14.71 -43.09 -16.65
C GLY A 99 15.35 -44.47 -16.40
N ARG A 100 14.68 -45.36 -15.65
CA ARG A 100 15.26 -46.60 -15.19
C ARG A 100 15.18 -47.71 -16.24
N LYS A 101 16.33 -48.25 -16.62
CA LYS A 101 16.45 -49.30 -17.64
C LYS A 101 16.91 -50.62 -17.04
N GLY A 102 16.53 -51.74 -17.66
CA GLY A 102 17.02 -53.09 -17.30
C GLY A 102 15.96 -54.01 -16.70
N ASN A 103 16.37 -54.99 -15.90
CA ASN A 103 15.48 -56.03 -15.37
C ASN A 103 14.63 -55.56 -14.16
N VAL A 104 13.75 -54.59 -14.39
CA VAL A 104 12.88 -53.99 -13.38
C VAL A 104 11.41 -54.00 -13.80
N THR A 105 10.50 -54.00 -12.83
CA THR A 105 9.08 -53.70 -13.02
C THR A 105 8.73 -52.44 -12.24
N GLU A 106 8.04 -51.54 -12.92
CA GLU A 106 7.62 -50.25 -12.41
C GLU A 106 6.10 -50.27 -12.23
N TYR A 107 5.66 -50.03 -11.00
CA TYR A 107 4.25 -49.97 -10.62
C TYR A 107 3.88 -48.50 -10.44
N VAL A 108 2.99 -47.99 -11.31
CA VAL A 108 2.50 -46.61 -11.24
C VAL A 108 1.37 -46.57 -10.22
N CYS A 109 1.52 -45.72 -9.20
CA CYS A 109 0.59 -45.60 -8.09
C CYS A 109 -0.04 -44.21 -8.08
N GLN A 110 -1.37 -44.15 -8.15
CA GLN A 110 -2.13 -42.89 -8.16
C GLN A 110 -3.09 -42.81 -6.96
N PRO A 111 -3.47 -41.60 -6.52
CA PRO A 111 -4.37 -41.45 -5.39
C PRO A 111 -5.81 -41.85 -5.76
N GLN A 112 -6.45 -42.60 -4.87
CA GLN A 112 -7.88 -42.93 -4.92
C GLN A 112 -8.48 -42.77 -3.52
N GLY A 113 -9.12 -41.63 -3.27
CA GLY A 113 -9.55 -41.24 -1.92
C GLY A 113 -8.33 -41.02 -1.02
N ALA A 114 -8.31 -41.66 0.16
CA ALA A 114 -7.20 -41.59 1.11
C ALA A 114 -6.07 -42.61 0.85
N ASN A 115 -6.15 -43.39 -0.23
CA ASN A 115 -5.24 -44.49 -0.52
C ASN A 115 -4.50 -44.27 -1.85
N TYR A 116 -3.35 -44.94 -2.03
CA TYR A 116 -2.67 -45.04 -3.32
C TYR A 116 -2.95 -46.41 -3.95
N VAL A 117 -3.30 -46.44 -5.23
CA VAL A 117 -3.67 -47.66 -5.96
C VAL A 117 -2.78 -47.83 -7.18
N VAL A 118 -2.35 -49.06 -7.44
CA VAL A 118 -1.60 -49.40 -8.65
C VAL A 118 -2.52 -49.29 -9.86
N THR A 119 -2.25 -48.34 -10.76
CA THR A 119 -3.05 -48.09 -11.97
C THR A 119 -2.42 -48.69 -13.22
N GLU A 120 -1.10 -48.79 -13.26
CA GLU A 120 -0.35 -49.30 -14.40
C GLU A 120 0.88 -50.09 -13.94
N ILE A 121 1.30 -51.07 -14.74
CA ILE A 121 2.51 -51.86 -14.50
C ILE A 121 3.33 -51.89 -15.80
N ASN A 122 4.54 -51.34 -15.76
CA ASN A 122 5.51 -51.40 -16.84
C ASN A 122 6.64 -52.38 -16.48
N SER A 123 6.69 -53.52 -17.14
CA SER A 123 7.76 -54.52 -16.98
C SER A 123 8.81 -54.49 -18.09
N ALA A 124 8.78 -53.49 -18.98
CA ALA A 124 9.71 -53.38 -20.10
C ALA A 124 11.10 -52.86 -19.68
N GLY A 125 11.17 -52.11 -18.58
CA GLY A 125 12.42 -51.53 -18.09
C GLY A 125 13.10 -50.65 -19.14
N ASP A 126 12.32 -49.78 -19.80
CA ASP A 126 12.78 -48.89 -20.87
C ASP A 126 13.04 -47.45 -20.40
N GLY A 127 12.68 -47.15 -19.13
CA GLY A 127 12.84 -45.85 -18.49
C GLY A 127 11.79 -44.81 -18.90
N SER A 128 10.75 -45.22 -19.62
CA SER A 128 9.71 -44.33 -20.14
C SER A 128 8.56 -44.07 -19.16
N THR A 129 8.52 -44.79 -18.03
CA THR A 129 7.42 -44.69 -17.06
C THR A 129 7.32 -43.29 -16.47
N TYR A 130 6.21 -42.60 -16.75
CA TYR A 130 5.89 -41.29 -16.20
C TYR A 130 5.65 -41.37 -14.70
N ILE A 131 6.20 -40.43 -13.96
CA ILE A 131 6.00 -40.31 -12.52
C ILE A 131 4.80 -39.39 -12.29
N PRO A 132 3.64 -39.89 -11.82
CA PRO A 132 2.43 -39.08 -11.73
C PRO A 132 2.54 -38.01 -10.65
N VAL A 133 2.25 -36.76 -10.99
CA VAL A 133 2.06 -35.68 -9.99
C VAL A 133 0.84 -36.02 -9.14
N GLY A 134 1.00 -35.97 -7.81
CA GLY A 134 0.03 -36.48 -6.84
C GLY A 134 0.12 -37.98 -6.55
N GLY A 135 1.02 -38.72 -7.21
CA GLY A 135 1.29 -40.15 -6.98
C GLY A 135 2.78 -40.47 -7.00
N PHE A 136 3.15 -41.72 -7.28
CA PHE A 136 4.55 -42.14 -7.38
C PHE A 136 4.72 -43.40 -8.26
N VAL A 137 5.97 -43.73 -8.60
CA VAL A 137 6.33 -44.99 -9.27
C VAL A 137 7.17 -45.83 -8.32
N LEU A 138 6.70 -47.03 -8.00
CA LEU A 138 7.48 -48.02 -7.27
C LEU A 138 8.25 -48.88 -8.27
N SER A 139 9.57 -48.77 -8.27
CA SER A 139 10.45 -49.41 -9.25
C SER A 139 11.28 -50.51 -8.57
N LEU A 140 11.00 -51.77 -8.90
CA LEU A 140 11.55 -52.95 -8.22
C LEU A 140 12.26 -53.88 -9.19
N ASN A 141 13.30 -54.56 -8.72
CA ASN A 141 13.98 -55.61 -9.46
C ASN A 141 13.06 -56.84 -9.68
N ASN A 142 12.99 -57.33 -10.92
CA ASN A 142 12.10 -58.44 -11.28
C ASN A 142 12.46 -59.77 -10.61
N ASP A 143 13.75 -60.04 -10.43
CA ASP A 143 14.22 -61.31 -9.88
C ASP A 143 13.96 -61.38 -8.36
N SER A 144 14.09 -60.24 -7.69
CA SER A 144 13.94 -60.12 -6.23
C SER A 144 12.49 -59.93 -5.80
N HIS A 145 11.67 -59.28 -6.63
CA HIS A 145 10.28 -58.94 -6.33
C HIS A 145 9.33 -59.29 -7.51
N PRO A 146 9.27 -60.55 -7.95
CA PRO A 146 8.43 -60.96 -9.08
C PRO A 146 6.94 -60.81 -8.74
N ASN A 147 6.17 -60.16 -9.63
CA ASN A 147 4.73 -59.95 -9.47
C ASN A 147 4.34 -59.34 -8.12
N PHE A 148 5.09 -58.32 -7.67
CA PHE A 148 4.91 -57.70 -6.36
C PHE A 148 3.48 -57.19 -6.15
N ALA A 149 2.90 -56.54 -7.16
CA ALA A 149 1.55 -55.98 -7.12
C ALA A 149 0.77 -56.24 -8.42
N LYS A 150 -0.54 -56.04 -8.38
CA LYS A 150 -1.45 -56.07 -9.54
C LYS A 150 -2.20 -54.74 -9.65
N VAL A 151 -2.65 -54.40 -10.86
CA VAL A 151 -3.53 -53.24 -11.06
C VAL A 151 -4.77 -53.38 -10.17
N GLY A 152 -5.10 -52.30 -9.45
CA GLY A 152 -6.16 -52.25 -8.45
C GLY A 152 -5.71 -52.55 -7.01
N ASP A 153 -4.45 -52.94 -6.79
CA ASP A 153 -3.94 -53.09 -5.43
C ASP A 153 -3.75 -51.75 -4.72
N VAL A 154 -4.17 -51.69 -3.46
CA VAL A 154 -3.86 -50.56 -2.57
C VAL A 154 -2.45 -50.73 -2.03
N VAL A 155 -1.63 -49.68 -2.13
CA VAL A 155 -0.26 -49.60 -1.63
C VAL A 155 -0.25 -48.94 -0.25
N GLY A 156 0.31 -49.63 0.75
CA GLY A 156 0.43 -49.14 2.12
C GLY A 156 1.88 -48.90 2.53
N PHE A 157 2.17 -47.72 3.07
CA PHE A 157 3.45 -47.34 3.66
C PHE A 157 3.26 -46.20 4.68
N ASP A 158 4.28 -45.90 5.48
CA ASP A 158 4.30 -44.70 6.33
C ASP A 158 4.54 -43.45 5.48
N ASP A 159 3.44 -42.76 5.16
CA ASP A 159 3.43 -41.54 4.34
C ASP A 159 3.93 -40.30 5.10
N SER A 160 4.00 -40.32 6.43
CA SER A 160 4.37 -39.14 7.23
C SER A 160 5.77 -38.58 6.91
N ARG A 161 6.61 -39.37 6.25
CA ARG A 161 7.98 -39.03 5.87
C ARG A 161 8.16 -38.84 4.36
N VAL A 162 7.15 -39.15 3.54
CA VAL A 162 7.23 -39.07 2.07
C VAL A 162 6.40 -37.88 1.61
N LYS A 163 7.00 -36.94 0.88
CA LYS A 163 6.27 -35.81 0.32
C LYS A 163 5.86 -36.13 -1.12
N ILE A 164 4.58 -36.43 -1.32
CA ILE A 164 3.98 -36.57 -2.65
C ILE A 164 3.41 -35.24 -3.09
N ALA A 165 4.15 -34.52 -3.94
CA ALA A 165 3.70 -33.22 -4.42
C ALA A 165 2.52 -33.35 -5.40
N THR A 166 1.52 -32.49 -5.23
CA THR A 166 0.29 -32.49 -6.04
C THR A 166 0.30 -31.44 -7.14
N LYS A 167 1.32 -30.58 -7.20
CA LYS A 167 1.46 -29.50 -8.18
C LYS A 167 2.88 -29.43 -8.72
N ALA A 168 3.03 -29.30 -10.03
CA ALA A 168 4.31 -29.10 -10.68
C ALA A 168 4.16 -28.30 -11.98
N VAL A 169 5.26 -27.71 -12.44
CA VAL A 169 5.41 -27.22 -13.80
C VAL A 169 6.39 -28.13 -14.52
N GLU A 170 6.00 -28.66 -15.67
CA GLU A 170 6.74 -29.69 -16.40
C GLU A 170 7.05 -29.23 -17.83
N SER A 171 8.27 -29.48 -18.30
CA SER A 171 8.54 -29.65 -19.73
C SER A 171 8.37 -31.12 -20.12
N ASP A 172 8.69 -31.49 -21.36
CA ASP A 172 8.63 -32.90 -21.80
C ASP A 172 9.48 -33.84 -20.95
N THR A 173 10.61 -33.35 -20.40
CA THR A 173 11.61 -34.19 -19.73
C THR A 173 11.92 -33.76 -18.29
N LYS A 174 11.62 -32.52 -17.91
CA LYS A 174 11.98 -31.93 -16.62
C LYS A 174 10.76 -31.41 -15.90
N ARG A 175 10.85 -31.29 -14.58
CA ARG A 175 9.83 -30.66 -13.75
C ARG A 175 10.41 -29.87 -12.60
N VAL A 176 9.61 -28.94 -12.10
CA VAL A 176 9.78 -28.32 -10.80
C VAL A 176 8.46 -28.40 -10.03
N VAL A 177 8.53 -28.83 -8.77
CA VAL A 177 7.36 -28.87 -7.89
C VAL A 177 7.01 -27.46 -7.43
N VAL A 178 5.72 -27.15 -7.36
CA VAL A 178 5.20 -25.89 -6.84
C VAL A 178 4.71 -26.14 -5.42
N ASP A 179 5.35 -25.51 -4.44
CA ASP A 179 5.00 -25.67 -3.03
C ASP A 179 3.82 -24.79 -2.63
N ASN A 180 3.83 -23.53 -3.07
CA ASN A 180 2.80 -22.53 -2.78
C ASN A 180 2.45 -21.71 -4.03
N THR A 181 1.34 -20.99 -3.95
CA THR A 181 0.78 -20.20 -5.04
C THR A 181 0.38 -18.83 -4.51
N ASN A 182 0.88 -17.74 -5.10
CA ASN A 182 0.56 -16.35 -4.76
C ASN A 182 0.75 -16.04 -3.26
N THR A 183 1.83 -16.54 -2.65
CA THR A 183 2.18 -16.32 -1.24
C THR A 183 3.56 -15.73 -1.10
N THR A 184 3.84 -15.00 -0.02
CA THR A 184 5.21 -14.57 0.31
C THR A 184 6.15 -15.77 0.50
N ARG A 185 7.37 -15.69 -0.03
CA ARG A 185 8.42 -16.70 0.22
C ARG A 185 8.84 -16.66 1.69
N SER A 186 8.76 -17.79 2.38
CA SER A 186 9.01 -17.85 3.84
C SER A 186 10.01 -18.93 4.27
N GLY A 187 10.60 -19.66 3.33
CA GLY A 187 11.60 -20.71 3.61
C GLY A 187 12.03 -21.45 2.34
N PRO A 188 12.72 -22.60 2.45
CA PRO A 188 13.08 -23.44 1.30
C PRO A 188 11.85 -23.94 0.53
N MET A 189 11.54 -23.31 -0.60
CA MET A 189 10.33 -23.58 -1.40
C MET A 189 10.43 -23.02 -2.83
N VAL A 190 9.53 -23.49 -3.69
CA VAL A 190 9.18 -22.87 -4.97
C VAL A 190 7.76 -22.31 -4.90
N VAL A 191 7.62 -21.02 -5.20
CA VAL A 191 6.32 -20.33 -5.25
C VAL A 191 5.97 -20.00 -6.69
N TYR A 192 4.71 -20.24 -7.06
CA TYR A 192 4.12 -19.78 -8.31
C TYR A 192 3.44 -18.43 -8.11
N TYR A 193 3.67 -17.47 -9.01
CA TYR A 193 3.01 -16.16 -9.04
C TYR A 193 2.33 -15.92 -10.39
N ASP A 194 1.09 -15.42 -10.37
CA ASP A 194 0.36 -14.96 -11.56
C ASP A 194 -0.21 -13.55 -11.35
N TYR A 195 -1.01 -13.09 -12.31
CA TYR A 195 -1.65 -11.78 -12.31
C TYR A 195 -2.53 -11.51 -11.08
N GLN A 196 -3.02 -12.54 -10.38
CA GLN A 196 -3.82 -12.37 -9.17
C GLN A 196 -2.96 -11.97 -7.97
N PHE A 197 -1.64 -12.14 -8.03
CA PHE A 197 -0.71 -11.69 -6.99
C PHE A 197 -0.36 -10.20 -7.14
N GLY A 198 -0.20 -9.73 -8.38
CA GLY A 198 0.17 -8.36 -8.71
C GLY A 198 0.99 -8.28 -10.00
N ALA A 199 1.49 -7.09 -10.33
CA ALA A 199 2.30 -6.86 -11.53
C ALA A 199 3.74 -7.42 -11.42
N LYS A 200 4.20 -7.70 -10.19
CA LYS A 200 5.53 -8.25 -9.90
C LYS A 200 5.46 -9.30 -8.79
N THR A 201 6.48 -10.14 -8.69
CA THR A 201 6.56 -11.18 -7.65
C THR A 201 6.82 -10.63 -6.24
N GLY A 202 7.28 -9.37 -6.09
CA GLY A 202 7.55 -8.78 -4.78
C GLY A 202 8.67 -9.51 -4.01
N THR A 203 9.62 -10.11 -4.72
CA THR A 203 10.65 -10.96 -4.12
C THR A 203 12.04 -10.32 -4.12
N ASN A 204 12.74 -10.46 -3.00
CA ASN A 204 14.13 -10.02 -2.85
C ASN A 204 15.12 -10.83 -3.72
N VAL A 205 16.34 -10.29 -3.83
CA VAL A 205 17.44 -10.83 -4.67
C VAL A 205 17.97 -12.20 -4.22
N PHE A 206 17.52 -12.75 -3.08
CA PHE A 206 18.06 -13.99 -2.51
C PHE A 206 17.40 -15.28 -3.05
N GLY A 207 16.72 -15.20 -4.19
CA GLY A 207 16.15 -16.35 -4.89
C GLY A 207 16.45 -16.32 -6.38
N THR A 208 15.95 -17.32 -7.09
CA THR A 208 15.99 -17.40 -8.56
C THR A 208 14.58 -17.48 -9.11
N GLU A 209 14.35 -16.92 -10.30
CA GLU A 209 13.01 -16.87 -10.90
C GLU A 209 13.02 -17.27 -12.37
N VAL A 210 11.92 -17.86 -12.84
CA VAL A 210 11.66 -18.16 -14.25
C VAL A 210 10.31 -17.57 -14.63
N THR A 211 10.28 -16.81 -15.71
CA THR A 211 9.05 -16.27 -16.29
C THR A 211 8.60 -17.17 -17.43
N CYS A 212 7.33 -17.55 -17.40
CA CYS A 212 6.69 -18.40 -18.41
C CYS A 212 5.47 -17.65 -18.98
N GLN A 213 5.48 -17.37 -20.28
CA GLN A 213 4.40 -16.66 -20.96
C GLN A 213 3.58 -17.59 -21.82
N TYR A 214 2.25 -17.44 -21.80
CA TYR A 214 1.39 -18.21 -22.67
C TYR A 214 1.52 -17.76 -24.13
N ASP A 215 1.72 -18.72 -25.01
CA ASP A 215 1.74 -18.54 -26.46
C ASP A 215 0.43 -19.08 -27.05
N PHE A 216 -0.38 -18.18 -27.61
CA PHE A 216 -1.70 -18.51 -28.17
C PHE A 216 -1.61 -19.33 -29.46
N ASP A 217 -0.52 -19.22 -30.22
CA ASP A 217 -0.32 -20.00 -31.45
C ASP A 217 0.10 -21.45 -31.12
N LEU A 218 0.91 -21.62 -30.08
CA LEU A 218 1.39 -22.92 -29.62
C LEU A 218 0.44 -23.60 -28.62
N ASN A 219 -0.53 -22.85 -28.08
CA ASN A 219 -1.45 -23.29 -27.02
C ASN A 219 -0.72 -23.86 -25.79
N THR A 220 0.37 -23.20 -25.37
CA THR A 220 1.19 -23.66 -24.23
C THR A 220 1.97 -22.50 -23.61
N PHE A 221 2.56 -22.71 -22.44
CA PHE A 221 3.47 -21.73 -21.86
C PHE A 221 4.88 -21.95 -22.36
N VAL A 222 5.58 -20.86 -22.64
CA VAL A 222 6.97 -20.84 -23.08
C VAL A 222 7.80 -20.09 -22.05
N VAL A 223 8.95 -20.65 -21.69
CA VAL A 223 9.91 -19.98 -20.81
C VAL A 223 10.55 -18.81 -21.56
N THR A 224 10.38 -17.58 -21.05
CA THR A 224 10.82 -16.36 -21.74
C THR A 224 12.00 -15.67 -21.08
N SER A 225 12.14 -15.77 -19.76
CA SER A 225 13.24 -15.10 -19.04
C SER A 225 13.58 -15.75 -17.71
N PHE A 226 14.76 -15.40 -17.20
CA PHE A 226 15.30 -15.88 -15.93
C PHE A 226 15.82 -14.71 -15.10
N ARG A 227 15.59 -14.76 -13.79
CA ARG A 227 16.26 -13.91 -12.81
C ARG A 227 17.20 -14.76 -11.95
N ASN A 228 18.49 -14.42 -11.98
CA ASN A 228 19.50 -15.13 -11.20
C ASN A 228 19.58 -14.61 -9.75
N PHE A 229 20.09 -15.46 -8.86
CA PHE A 229 20.39 -15.09 -7.48
C PHE A 229 21.38 -13.90 -7.44
N GLY A 230 21.04 -12.88 -6.64
CA GLY A 230 21.82 -11.64 -6.51
C GLY A 230 21.50 -10.55 -7.52
N MET A 231 20.56 -10.77 -8.45
CA MET A 231 20.22 -9.80 -9.50
C MET A 231 18.87 -9.11 -9.25
N GLY A 232 18.75 -7.86 -9.71
CA GLY A 232 17.54 -7.04 -9.58
C GLY A 232 17.44 -6.33 -8.23
N ASP A 233 16.22 -5.97 -7.83
CA ASP A 233 15.90 -5.33 -6.56
C ASP A 233 14.82 -6.11 -5.79
N ASP A 234 14.29 -5.53 -4.71
CA ASP A 234 13.29 -6.20 -3.88
C ASP A 234 11.87 -6.20 -4.47
N SER A 235 11.68 -5.67 -5.69
CA SER A 235 10.37 -5.64 -6.35
C SER A 235 10.00 -6.96 -7.03
N GLY A 236 10.96 -7.85 -7.31
CA GLY A 236 10.66 -9.09 -8.03
C GLY A 236 10.83 -9.01 -9.56
N SER A 237 10.63 -10.14 -10.22
CA SER A 237 10.36 -10.19 -11.67
C SER A 237 8.97 -9.64 -11.99
N ASP A 238 8.84 -9.01 -13.16
CA ASP A 238 7.54 -8.68 -13.75
C ASP A 238 6.73 -9.93 -14.04
N ILE A 239 5.42 -9.83 -13.88
CA ILE A 239 4.45 -10.86 -14.24
C ILE A 239 3.62 -10.30 -15.41
N PRO A 240 4.06 -10.51 -16.67
CA PRO A 240 3.27 -10.12 -17.84
C PRO A 240 1.85 -10.71 -17.85
N ASP A 241 0.97 -10.10 -18.64
CA ASP A 241 -0.34 -10.67 -18.95
C ASP A 241 -0.23 -12.08 -19.51
N ASN A 242 -1.19 -12.93 -19.15
CA ASN A 242 -1.24 -14.34 -19.55
C ASN A 242 0.06 -15.10 -19.26
N SER A 243 0.76 -14.74 -18.17
CA SER A 243 2.03 -15.35 -17.78
C SER A 243 2.04 -15.72 -16.30
N PHE A 244 3.01 -16.54 -15.93
CA PHE A 244 3.33 -16.80 -14.53
C PHE A 244 4.83 -16.79 -14.30
N VAL A 245 5.22 -16.54 -13.05
CA VAL A 245 6.61 -16.60 -12.60
C VAL A 245 6.74 -17.68 -11.53
N LEU A 246 7.74 -18.54 -11.67
CA LEU A 246 8.18 -19.44 -10.61
C LEU A 246 9.35 -18.79 -9.87
N SER A 247 9.33 -18.81 -8.54
CA SER A 247 10.38 -18.25 -7.69
C SER A 247 10.86 -19.28 -6.68
N ALA A 248 12.13 -19.66 -6.76
CA ALA A 248 12.77 -20.61 -5.87
C ALA A 248 13.62 -19.89 -4.83
N TYR A 249 13.40 -20.21 -3.56
CA TYR A 249 14.07 -19.60 -2.43
C TYR A 249 14.55 -20.65 -1.43
N GLY A 250 15.65 -20.35 -0.76
CA GLY A 250 16.25 -21.20 0.27
C GLY A 250 17.26 -22.22 -0.26
N GLU A 251 18.08 -22.68 0.67
CA GLU A 251 19.19 -23.57 0.36
C GLU A 251 18.73 -24.91 -0.25
N GLY A 252 19.40 -25.32 -1.32
CA GLY A 252 19.07 -26.50 -2.11
C GLY A 252 17.86 -26.33 -3.04
N TYR A 253 17.25 -25.13 -3.14
CA TYR A 253 16.18 -24.81 -4.09
C TYR A 253 16.58 -23.77 -5.15
N ARG A 254 17.50 -22.84 -4.84
CA ARG A 254 17.83 -21.71 -5.74
C ARG A 254 18.39 -22.18 -7.09
N GLN A 255 19.16 -23.25 -7.13
CA GLN A 255 19.67 -23.81 -8.37
C GLN A 255 18.59 -24.39 -9.30
N LEU A 256 17.39 -24.74 -8.81
CA LEU A 256 16.34 -25.37 -9.62
C LEU A 256 15.95 -24.49 -10.82
N LEU A 257 15.90 -23.18 -10.60
CA LEU A 257 15.43 -22.17 -11.54
C LEU A 257 16.57 -21.39 -12.19
N VAL A 258 17.79 -21.93 -12.18
CA VAL A 258 18.90 -21.36 -12.96
C VAL A 258 18.82 -21.85 -14.40
N ARG A 259 19.06 -20.93 -15.35
CA ARG A 259 19.08 -21.23 -16.79
C ARG A 259 19.96 -22.44 -17.08
N GLY A 260 19.40 -23.43 -17.78
CA GLY A 260 20.09 -24.65 -18.20
C GLY A 260 20.13 -25.78 -17.15
N GLN A 261 19.58 -25.59 -15.94
CA GLN A 261 19.47 -26.68 -14.95
C GLN A 261 18.23 -27.54 -15.21
N LEU A 262 17.04 -26.97 -15.06
CA LEU A 262 15.77 -27.64 -15.37
C LEU A 262 15.13 -27.12 -16.65
N PHE A 263 15.25 -25.81 -16.93
CA PHE A 263 14.63 -25.16 -18.07
C PHE A 263 15.62 -24.24 -18.81
N ASN A 264 15.34 -24.00 -20.08
CA ASN A 264 15.97 -23.00 -20.95
C ASN A 264 14.92 -22.05 -21.53
N GLU A 265 15.36 -20.88 -21.99
CA GLU A 265 14.50 -20.00 -22.79
C GLU A 265 14.03 -20.74 -24.06
N GLY A 266 12.73 -20.65 -24.34
CA GLY A 266 12.07 -21.38 -25.43
C GLY A 266 11.56 -22.76 -25.06
N ASP A 267 11.82 -23.27 -23.86
CA ASP A 267 11.22 -24.54 -23.42
C ASP A 267 9.70 -24.38 -23.24
N HIS A 268 8.94 -25.36 -23.73
CA HIS A 268 7.51 -25.43 -23.52
C HIS A 268 7.23 -26.08 -22.17
N VAL A 269 6.33 -25.49 -21.39
CA VAL A 269 5.96 -25.98 -20.08
C VAL A 269 4.45 -26.03 -19.88
N LYS A 270 4.01 -26.99 -19.08
CA LYS A 270 2.62 -27.19 -18.67
C LYS A 270 2.50 -27.21 -17.15
N MET A 271 1.38 -26.71 -16.65
CA MET A 271 1.01 -26.85 -15.25
C MET A 271 0.33 -28.21 -15.05
N VAL A 272 0.74 -28.94 -14.03
CA VAL A 272 0.21 -30.26 -13.71
C VAL A 272 -0.30 -30.26 -12.29
N GLY A 273 -1.57 -30.65 -12.11
CA GLY A 273 -2.24 -30.68 -10.80
C GLY A 273 -2.85 -29.35 -10.35
N PHE A 274 -2.79 -28.32 -11.19
CA PHE A 274 -3.50 -27.05 -10.99
C PHE A 274 -3.69 -26.31 -12.32
N ASP A 275 -4.69 -25.44 -12.37
CA ASP A 275 -5.02 -24.61 -13.54
C ASP A 275 -4.41 -23.19 -13.39
N PHE A 276 -4.14 -22.55 -14.53
CA PHE A 276 -3.75 -21.12 -14.59
C PHE A 276 -4.85 -20.27 -13.96
N ILE A 277 -6.08 -20.45 -14.47
CA ILE A 277 -7.27 -19.83 -13.91
C ILE A 277 -7.99 -20.85 -13.06
N ARG A 278 -8.10 -20.54 -11.77
CA ARG A 278 -8.55 -21.47 -10.76
C ARG A 278 -10.06 -21.35 -10.57
N PHE A 279 -10.82 -22.08 -11.37
CA PHE A 279 -12.28 -22.20 -11.21
C PHE A 279 -12.62 -23.47 -10.40
N GLY A 280 -13.79 -23.47 -9.74
CA GLY A 280 -14.37 -24.68 -9.16
C GLY A 280 -13.92 -25.00 -7.74
N GLY A 281 -13.34 -24.04 -7.01
CA GLY A 281 -13.10 -24.19 -5.58
C GLY A 281 -14.42 -24.22 -4.83
N THR A 282 -14.65 -25.26 -4.03
CA THR A 282 -15.83 -25.35 -3.15
C THR A 282 -15.41 -25.27 -1.70
N VAL A 283 -15.94 -24.27 -1.00
CA VAL A 283 -15.77 -24.09 0.44
C VAL A 283 -17.11 -24.34 1.12
N VAL A 284 -17.08 -24.96 2.29
CA VAL A 284 -18.28 -25.36 3.02
C VAL A 284 -18.39 -24.51 4.28
N GLY A 285 -19.51 -23.80 4.41
CA GLY A 285 -19.92 -23.11 5.62
C GLY A 285 -21.00 -23.90 6.36
N GLU A 286 -21.13 -23.65 7.65
CA GLU A 286 -22.21 -24.21 8.48
C GLU A 286 -23.24 -23.11 8.79
N TYR A 287 -24.50 -23.51 8.98
CA TYR A 287 -25.57 -22.62 9.41
C TYR A 287 -26.40 -23.21 10.56
N ASP A 288 -26.95 -22.35 11.40
CA ASP A 288 -27.67 -22.77 12.61
C ASP A 288 -29.13 -23.12 12.31
N PHE A 289 -29.83 -22.21 11.62
CA PHE A 289 -31.28 -22.29 11.37
C PHE A 289 -31.67 -21.74 9.99
N ILE A 290 -32.81 -22.21 9.49
CA ILE A 290 -33.54 -21.60 8.36
C ILE A 290 -34.79 -20.92 8.93
N ASN A 291 -35.03 -19.65 8.58
CA ASN A 291 -36.21 -18.88 9.01
C ASN A 291 -36.59 -19.10 10.50
N PRO A 292 -35.66 -18.85 11.44
CA PRO A 292 -35.83 -19.25 12.83
C PRO A 292 -37.03 -18.57 13.49
N THR A 293 -37.68 -19.27 14.42
CA THR A 293 -38.53 -18.65 15.45
C THR A 293 -37.78 -18.55 16.79
N LEU A 294 -38.27 -17.74 17.72
CA LEU A 294 -37.69 -17.62 19.07
C LEU A 294 -37.84 -18.89 19.93
N GLU A 295 -38.76 -19.77 19.56
CA GLU A 295 -38.92 -21.08 20.22
C GLU A 295 -37.85 -22.07 19.73
N GLU A 296 -37.50 -22.00 18.44
CA GLU A 296 -36.51 -22.87 17.80
C GLU A 296 -35.06 -22.37 18.00
N ASN A 297 -34.86 -21.05 18.10
CA ASN A 297 -33.56 -20.44 18.35
C ASN A 297 -33.52 -19.68 19.69
N PRO A 298 -33.24 -20.37 20.82
CA PRO A 298 -33.09 -19.71 22.12
C PRO A 298 -31.96 -18.69 22.19
N ALA A 299 -30.94 -18.82 21.33
CA ALA A 299 -29.85 -17.84 21.22
C ALA A 299 -30.25 -16.57 20.45
N GLY A 300 -31.45 -16.56 19.85
CA GLY A 300 -32.07 -15.37 19.25
C GLY A 300 -32.57 -14.35 20.27
N TRP A 301 -32.44 -14.60 21.58
CA TRP A 301 -32.74 -13.64 22.64
C TRP A 301 -31.51 -12.79 23.02
N GLU A 302 -31.61 -11.47 22.90
CA GLU A 302 -30.59 -10.53 23.41
C GLU A 302 -30.70 -10.40 24.93
N THR A 303 -31.94 -10.38 25.43
CA THR A 303 -32.27 -10.42 26.86
C THR A 303 -33.47 -11.34 27.09
N ALA A 304 -33.81 -11.61 28.35
CA ALA A 304 -34.93 -12.49 28.71
C ALA A 304 -36.31 -12.07 28.13
N THR A 305 -36.45 -10.84 27.63
CA THR A 305 -37.71 -10.32 27.05
C THR A 305 -37.54 -9.64 25.71
N THR A 306 -36.31 -9.51 25.20
CA THR A 306 -36.03 -8.77 23.96
C THR A 306 -35.23 -9.67 23.01
N PRO A 307 -35.76 -9.98 21.82
CA PRO A 307 -35.04 -10.75 20.83
C PRO A 307 -34.03 -9.90 20.06
N PHE A 308 -32.99 -10.54 19.54
CA PHE A 308 -32.15 -9.93 18.50
C PHE A 308 -32.97 -9.67 17.23
N PRO A 309 -32.64 -8.63 16.44
CA PRO A 309 -33.25 -8.37 15.13
C PRO A 309 -33.19 -9.61 14.22
N ALA A 310 -34.34 -9.94 13.61
CA ALA A 310 -34.58 -11.15 12.82
C ALA A 310 -34.19 -12.48 13.50
N TYR A 311 -34.07 -12.49 14.83
CA TYR A 311 -33.74 -13.65 15.65
C TYR A 311 -32.36 -14.27 15.37
N ARG A 312 -31.40 -13.50 14.83
CA ARG A 312 -29.99 -13.91 14.66
C ARG A 312 -29.18 -13.55 15.90
N GLY A 313 -28.79 -14.54 16.68
CA GLY A 313 -27.93 -14.38 17.86
C GLY A 313 -26.47 -14.12 17.52
N THR A 314 -25.66 -13.89 18.56
CA THR A 314 -24.21 -13.69 18.41
C THR A 314 -23.52 -14.96 17.91
N ASN A 315 -22.63 -14.82 16.91
CA ASN A 315 -21.87 -15.90 16.28
C ASN A 315 -22.74 -16.95 15.56
N GLN A 316 -23.95 -16.57 15.13
CA GLN A 316 -24.82 -17.45 14.35
C GLN A 316 -24.79 -17.10 12.86
N THR A 317 -25.02 -18.11 12.03
CA THR A 317 -25.33 -18.00 10.60
C THR A 317 -26.73 -18.51 10.35
N ILE A 318 -27.59 -17.68 9.76
CA ILE A 318 -29.00 -17.98 9.51
C ILE A 318 -29.26 -17.93 8.00
N ILE A 319 -30.06 -18.86 7.49
CA ILE A 319 -30.58 -18.81 6.12
C ILE A 319 -32.01 -18.23 6.17
N TYR A 320 -32.24 -17.09 5.51
CA TYR A 320 -33.56 -16.51 5.34
C TYR A 320 -34.09 -16.79 3.94
N ARG A 321 -35.13 -17.61 3.79
CA ARG A 321 -35.71 -17.94 2.47
C ARG A 321 -36.75 -16.91 2.03
N ASP A 322 -37.02 -16.88 0.73
CA ASP A 322 -38.14 -16.14 0.16
C ASP A 322 -39.45 -16.42 0.94
N GLY A 323 -40.24 -15.36 1.13
CA GLY A 323 -41.41 -15.35 2.01
C GLY A 323 -41.14 -15.07 3.50
N TRP A 324 -39.88 -14.86 3.90
CA TRP A 324 -39.55 -14.33 5.23
C TRP A 324 -40.04 -12.88 5.38
N ASP A 325 -40.68 -12.59 6.52
CA ASP A 325 -41.09 -11.24 6.89
C ASP A 325 -40.67 -10.95 8.34
N TYR A 326 -39.93 -9.85 8.52
CA TYR A 326 -39.58 -9.33 9.82
C TYR A 326 -39.87 -7.84 9.88
N ASN A 327 -40.97 -7.48 10.56
CA ASN A 327 -41.40 -6.10 10.76
C ASN A 327 -41.52 -5.27 9.45
N GLY A 328 -41.86 -5.90 8.33
CA GLY A 328 -41.99 -5.22 7.04
C GLY A 328 -40.66 -4.82 6.38
N ALA A 329 -39.54 -5.39 6.81
CA ALA A 329 -38.27 -5.24 6.11
C ALA A 329 -38.32 -5.92 4.73
N ALA A 330 -37.76 -5.26 3.72
CA ALA A 330 -37.62 -5.85 2.38
C ALA A 330 -36.53 -6.95 2.34
N GLY A 331 -35.47 -6.79 3.14
CA GLY A 331 -34.43 -7.79 3.36
C GLY A 331 -34.68 -8.65 4.61
N THR A 332 -33.61 -9.15 5.23
CA THR A 332 -33.71 -10.06 6.39
C THR A 332 -34.25 -9.40 7.67
N GLY A 333 -34.01 -8.09 7.83
CA GLY A 333 -34.32 -7.33 9.05
C GLY A 333 -33.29 -7.48 10.18
N THR A 334 -32.08 -7.99 9.89
CA THR A 334 -30.97 -8.09 10.86
C THR A 334 -30.30 -6.72 11.13
N ASN A 335 -29.37 -6.65 12.08
CA ASN A 335 -28.63 -5.43 12.41
C ASN A 335 -27.25 -5.36 11.73
N ILE A 336 -26.60 -4.19 11.87
CA ILE A 336 -25.33 -3.84 11.22
C ILE A 336 -24.08 -4.63 11.67
N TYR A 337 -24.21 -5.53 12.65
CA TYR A 337 -23.07 -6.25 13.22
C TYR A 337 -22.72 -7.55 12.46
N GLY A 338 -23.48 -7.87 11.40
CA GLY A 338 -23.27 -9.04 10.54
C GLY A 338 -22.85 -8.70 9.12
N TYR A 339 -22.94 -9.71 8.24
CA TYR A 339 -22.77 -9.57 6.79
C TYR A 339 -23.59 -10.67 6.11
N GLU A 340 -24.09 -10.36 4.92
CA GLU A 340 -25.15 -11.10 4.25
C GLU A 340 -24.83 -11.31 2.77
N ALA A 341 -25.23 -12.46 2.25
CA ALA A 341 -25.16 -12.83 0.83
C ALA A 341 -26.56 -13.21 0.33
N ALA A 342 -27.10 -12.44 -0.61
CA ALA A 342 -28.36 -12.75 -1.28
C ALA A 342 -28.11 -13.74 -2.42
N VAL A 343 -28.90 -14.80 -2.47
CA VAL A 343 -28.81 -15.90 -3.42
C VAL A 343 -30.14 -16.02 -4.17
N ASP A 344 -30.09 -16.01 -5.50
CA ASP A 344 -31.28 -16.11 -6.34
C ASP A 344 -31.85 -17.54 -6.41
N ALA A 345 -32.95 -17.71 -7.16
CA ALA A 345 -33.61 -19.01 -7.33
C ALA A 345 -32.75 -20.06 -8.06
N ASN A 346 -31.69 -19.66 -8.76
CA ASN A 346 -30.74 -20.55 -9.43
C ASN A 346 -29.56 -20.91 -8.51
N GLY A 347 -29.56 -20.44 -7.27
CA GLY A 347 -28.46 -20.63 -6.34
C GLY A 347 -27.29 -19.68 -6.58
N VAL A 348 -27.45 -18.57 -7.30
CA VAL A 348 -26.37 -17.63 -7.63
C VAL A 348 -26.36 -16.45 -6.65
N VAL A 349 -25.19 -16.10 -6.11
CA VAL A 349 -25.02 -14.92 -5.25
C VAL A 349 -25.17 -13.64 -6.07
N VAL A 350 -26.17 -12.83 -5.76
CA VAL A 350 -26.51 -11.59 -6.50
C VAL A 350 -26.27 -10.31 -5.71
N GLU A 351 -26.07 -10.40 -4.40
CA GLU A 351 -25.75 -9.25 -3.54
C GLU A 351 -24.90 -9.68 -2.35
N LEU A 352 -23.94 -8.84 -1.94
CA LEU A 352 -23.16 -8.96 -0.71
C LEU A 352 -23.18 -7.62 0.03
N ASN A 353 -23.62 -7.59 1.28
CA ASN A 353 -23.67 -6.36 2.06
C ASN A 353 -23.76 -6.64 3.57
N VAL A 354 -23.62 -5.61 4.41
CA VAL A 354 -23.92 -5.72 5.86
C VAL A 354 -25.38 -6.12 6.07
N ASN A 355 -26.27 -5.52 5.29
CA ASN A 355 -27.68 -5.87 5.16
C ASN A 355 -28.02 -5.85 3.66
N VAL A 356 -28.47 -6.97 3.10
CA VAL A 356 -28.87 -6.99 1.69
C VAL A 356 -30.19 -6.24 1.47
N SER A 357 -30.37 -5.70 0.26
CA SER A 357 -31.50 -4.85 -0.09
C SER A 357 -32.84 -5.59 -0.07
N ALA A 358 -32.85 -6.86 -0.47
CA ALA A 358 -34.03 -7.72 -0.44
C ALA A 358 -33.64 -9.22 -0.41
N ILE A 359 -34.59 -10.07 -0.01
CA ILE A 359 -34.49 -11.52 -0.26
C ILE A 359 -34.99 -11.79 -1.70
N PRO A 360 -34.18 -12.38 -2.59
CA PRO A 360 -34.60 -12.63 -3.98
C PRO A 360 -35.82 -13.56 -4.08
N GLU A 361 -36.70 -13.29 -5.04
CA GLU A 361 -37.86 -14.16 -5.33
C GLU A 361 -37.41 -15.58 -5.68
N GLY A 362 -37.98 -16.59 -5.00
CA GLY A 362 -37.56 -17.99 -5.10
C GLY A 362 -36.18 -18.31 -4.51
N GLY A 363 -35.47 -17.32 -3.97
CA GLY A 363 -34.12 -17.42 -3.44
C GLY A 363 -34.03 -17.43 -1.91
N TYR A 364 -32.87 -17.03 -1.39
CA TYR A 364 -32.59 -16.94 0.05
C TYR A 364 -31.41 -16.01 0.35
N VAL A 365 -31.20 -15.68 1.64
CA VAL A 365 -30.06 -14.90 2.12
C VAL A 365 -29.29 -15.71 3.16
N ILE A 366 -27.97 -15.83 2.98
CA ILE A 366 -27.04 -16.34 4.00
C ILE A 366 -26.63 -15.16 4.87
N SER A 367 -26.94 -15.21 6.16
CA SER A 367 -26.81 -14.06 7.06
C SER A 367 -25.98 -14.42 8.28
N GLY A 368 -24.74 -13.93 8.34
CA GLY A 368 -23.75 -14.31 9.34
C GLY A 368 -23.42 -13.20 10.35
N HIS A 369 -23.15 -13.58 11.60
CA HIS A 369 -22.57 -12.73 12.64
C HIS A 369 -21.25 -13.35 13.16
N GLY A 370 -20.27 -12.53 13.53
CA GLY A 370 -19.00 -13.01 14.08
C GLY A 370 -18.25 -13.94 13.12
N THR A 371 -18.00 -15.20 13.51
CA THR A 371 -17.32 -16.17 12.64
C THR A 371 -18.05 -16.43 11.32
N GLY A 372 -19.39 -16.41 11.31
CA GLY A 372 -20.18 -16.55 10.09
C GLY A 372 -20.05 -15.35 9.16
N ARG A 373 -19.99 -14.13 9.72
CA ARG A 373 -19.72 -12.89 8.98
C ARG A 373 -18.35 -12.96 8.31
N ASP A 374 -17.35 -13.38 9.08
CA ASP A 374 -15.96 -13.47 8.62
C ASP A 374 -15.83 -14.54 7.54
N PHE A 375 -16.52 -15.68 7.69
CA PHE A 375 -16.59 -16.69 6.64
C PHE A 375 -17.17 -16.13 5.34
N ILE A 376 -18.35 -15.48 5.39
CA ILE A 376 -19.00 -14.91 4.18
C ILE A 376 -18.05 -13.93 3.50
N ARG A 377 -17.42 -13.01 4.24
CA ARG A 377 -16.49 -12.02 3.68
C ARG A 377 -15.26 -12.63 3.03
N SER A 378 -14.76 -13.74 3.56
CA SER A 378 -13.54 -14.38 3.06
C SER A 378 -13.79 -15.38 1.93
N ASN A 379 -15.02 -15.89 1.79
CA ASN A 379 -15.29 -17.09 0.97
C ASN A 379 -16.45 -16.94 -0.02
N VAL A 380 -17.33 -15.94 0.15
CA VAL A 380 -18.48 -15.72 -0.74
C VAL A 380 -18.19 -14.51 -1.62
N VAL A 381 -18.29 -14.69 -2.93
CA VAL A 381 -18.12 -13.65 -3.96
C VAL A 381 -19.38 -13.55 -4.81
N LEU A 382 -19.62 -12.40 -5.45
CA LEU A 382 -20.75 -12.26 -6.38
C LEU A 382 -20.63 -13.27 -7.52
N GLY A 383 -21.79 -13.77 -7.97
CA GLY A 383 -21.92 -14.79 -9.00
C GLY A 383 -21.45 -16.19 -8.58
N ALA A 384 -21.02 -16.41 -7.33
CA ALA A 384 -20.77 -17.75 -6.79
C ALA A 384 -22.05 -18.58 -6.76
N THR A 385 -21.93 -19.89 -6.96
CA THR A 385 -23.05 -20.81 -6.79
C THR A 385 -23.07 -21.31 -5.35
N VAL A 386 -24.23 -21.23 -4.71
CA VAL A 386 -24.46 -21.71 -3.36
C VAL A 386 -25.46 -22.85 -3.40
N VAL A 387 -25.15 -23.93 -2.70
CA VAL A 387 -26.10 -25.02 -2.47
C VAL A 387 -26.23 -25.24 -0.97
N VAL A 388 -27.46 -25.21 -0.46
CA VAL A 388 -27.77 -25.48 0.95
C VAL A 388 -28.12 -26.96 1.12
N ASP A 389 -27.44 -27.63 2.06
CA ASP A 389 -27.73 -28.98 2.50
C ASP A 389 -28.38 -28.94 3.89
N GLU A 390 -29.68 -29.25 3.92
CA GLU A 390 -30.47 -29.24 5.16
C GLU A 390 -30.25 -30.45 6.06
N GLU A 391 -29.73 -31.57 5.52
CA GLU A 391 -29.46 -32.77 6.29
C GLU A 391 -28.20 -32.59 7.15
N THR A 392 -27.16 -31.99 6.56
CA THR A 392 -25.90 -31.73 7.25
C THR A 392 -25.83 -30.35 7.91
N LYS A 393 -26.80 -29.48 7.67
CA LYS A 393 -26.82 -28.06 8.07
C LYS A 393 -25.60 -27.29 7.55
N THR A 394 -25.25 -27.54 6.29
CA THR A 394 -24.14 -26.87 5.64
C THR A 394 -24.60 -26.14 4.39
N TYR A 395 -23.79 -25.22 3.89
CA TYR A 395 -23.92 -24.69 2.56
C TYR A 395 -22.55 -24.73 1.87
N SER A 396 -22.53 -25.16 0.61
CA SER A 396 -21.34 -25.08 -0.22
C SER A 396 -21.37 -23.80 -1.03
N VAL A 397 -20.22 -23.16 -1.16
CA VAL A 397 -20.00 -21.99 -2.01
C VAL A 397 -18.97 -22.40 -3.04
N SER A 398 -19.35 -22.35 -4.31
CA SER A 398 -18.51 -22.73 -5.43
C SER A 398 -18.22 -21.51 -6.30
N THR A 399 -16.93 -21.20 -6.50
CA THR A 399 -16.52 -20.20 -7.49
C THR A 399 -16.60 -20.82 -8.89
N THR A 400 -17.37 -20.20 -9.77
CA THR A 400 -17.59 -20.68 -11.15
C THR A 400 -17.06 -19.65 -12.13
N LEU A 401 -16.95 -20.01 -13.42
CA LEU A 401 -16.63 -19.05 -14.47
C LEU A 401 -17.62 -17.86 -14.46
N ASN A 402 -18.90 -18.14 -14.20
CA ASN A 402 -19.93 -17.13 -14.00
C ASN A 402 -19.62 -16.16 -12.86
N SER A 403 -19.04 -16.61 -11.75
CA SER A 403 -18.65 -15.72 -10.65
C SER A 403 -17.63 -14.67 -11.10
N TYR A 404 -16.60 -15.09 -11.84
CA TYR A 404 -15.59 -14.16 -12.33
C TYR A 404 -16.16 -13.17 -13.34
N TYR A 405 -17.02 -13.65 -14.23
CA TYR A 405 -17.74 -12.82 -15.20
C TYR A 405 -18.62 -11.76 -14.51
N GLU A 406 -19.48 -12.16 -13.58
CA GLU A 406 -20.39 -11.24 -12.87
C GLU A 406 -19.63 -10.21 -12.02
N ASN A 407 -18.52 -10.60 -11.39
CA ASN A 407 -17.68 -9.65 -10.66
C ASN A 407 -17.06 -8.60 -11.61
N LEU A 408 -16.54 -9.03 -12.76
CA LEU A 408 -16.01 -8.13 -13.78
C LEU A 408 -17.09 -7.18 -14.30
N VAL A 409 -18.24 -7.72 -14.73
CA VAL A 409 -19.38 -6.95 -15.22
C VAL A 409 -19.85 -5.92 -14.19
N THR A 410 -20.01 -6.33 -12.93
CA THR A 410 -20.41 -5.43 -11.84
C THR A 410 -19.41 -4.28 -11.69
N SER A 411 -18.12 -4.60 -11.76
CA SER A 411 -17.07 -3.60 -11.61
C SER A 411 -16.96 -2.65 -12.81
N VAL A 412 -17.11 -3.16 -14.04
CA VAL A 412 -17.21 -2.35 -15.26
C VAL A 412 -18.43 -1.44 -15.19
N ASN A 413 -19.61 -1.98 -14.84
CA ASN A 413 -20.83 -1.20 -14.71
C ASN A 413 -20.68 -0.09 -13.67
N SER A 414 -19.99 -0.32 -12.56
CA SER A 414 -19.69 0.72 -11.58
C SER A 414 -18.83 1.85 -12.18
N ALA A 415 -17.78 1.51 -12.93
CA ALA A 415 -16.92 2.49 -13.61
C ALA A 415 -17.69 3.28 -14.68
N VAL A 416 -18.47 2.60 -15.53
CA VAL A 416 -19.33 3.19 -16.57
C VAL A 416 -20.37 4.14 -15.95
N ASN A 417 -21.08 3.69 -14.90
CA ASN A 417 -22.08 4.51 -14.22
C ASN A 417 -21.46 5.76 -13.59
N THR A 418 -20.26 5.64 -13.01
CA THR A 418 -19.52 6.78 -12.47
C THR A 418 -19.12 7.77 -13.56
N ALA A 419 -18.56 7.29 -14.68
CA ALA A 419 -18.18 8.13 -15.81
C ALA A 419 -19.41 8.83 -16.43
N GLN A 420 -20.51 8.10 -16.64
CA GLN A 420 -21.75 8.65 -17.17
C GLN A 420 -22.36 9.69 -16.23
N THR A 421 -22.30 9.46 -14.91
CA THR A 421 -22.73 10.45 -13.91
C THR A 421 -21.91 11.72 -14.02
N ARG A 422 -20.58 11.62 -14.12
CA ARG A 422 -19.70 12.79 -14.29
C ARG A 422 -19.99 13.56 -15.58
N ILE A 423 -20.20 12.88 -16.70
CA ILE A 423 -20.63 13.50 -17.96
C ILE A 423 -21.96 14.24 -17.78
N ASN A 424 -22.96 13.60 -17.18
CA ASN A 424 -24.29 14.18 -16.97
C ASN A 424 -24.26 15.38 -16.01
N GLN A 425 -23.33 15.37 -15.05
CA GLN A 425 -23.10 16.45 -14.09
C GLN A 425 -22.14 17.54 -14.60
N LEU A 426 -21.75 17.47 -15.88
CA LEU A 426 -20.92 18.47 -16.56
C LEU A 426 -19.53 18.65 -15.93
N TYR A 427 -18.95 17.58 -15.37
CA TYR A 427 -17.52 17.55 -15.08
C TYR A 427 -16.72 17.68 -16.37
N ASP A 428 -15.55 18.33 -16.31
CA ASP A 428 -14.72 18.54 -17.49
C ASP A 428 -13.85 17.31 -17.77
N VAL A 429 -14.47 16.37 -18.47
CA VAL A 429 -13.89 15.11 -18.93
C VAL A 429 -13.94 15.04 -20.46
N ASP A 430 -13.09 14.21 -21.08
CA ASP A 430 -13.21 13.92 -22.50
C ASP A 430 -14.42 13.02 -22.74
N ARG A 431 -15.58 13.65 -22.94
CA ARG A 431 -16.85 12.97 -23.18
C ARG A 431 -16.78 12.02 -24.38
N GLN A 432 -16.16 12.45 -25.48
CA GLN A 432 -16.13 11.65 -26.70
C GLN A 432 -15.30 10.38 -26.48
N TYR A 433 -14.12 10.53 -25.87
CA TYR A 433 -13.26 9.40 -25.54
C TYR A 433 -13.94 8.44 -24.56
N LEU A 434 -14.57 8.95 -23.50
CA LEU A 434 -15.30 8.12 -22.55
C LEU A 434 -16.46 7.38 -23.22
N GLU A 435 -17.28 8.05 -24.04
CA GLU A 435 -18.38 7.40 -24.77
C GLU A 435 -17.87 6.30 -25.72
N GLN A 436 -16.67 6.47 -26.31
CA GLN A 436 -16.02 5.43 -27.12
C GLN A 436 -15.56 4.25 -26.27
N CYS A 437 -14.86 4.49 -25.14
CA CYS A 437 -14.43 3.43 -24.25
C CYS A 437 -15.62 2.66 -23.66
N MET A 438 -16.71 3.35 -23.28
CA MET A 438 -17.93 2.72 -22.77
C MET A 438 -18.58 1.84 -23.84
N ALA A 439 -18.69 2.29 -25.09
CA ALA A 439 -19.21 1.47 -26.17
C ALA A 439 -18.32 0.23 -26.45
N GLN A 440 -17.00 0.40 -26.43
CA GLN A 440 -16.06 -0.70 -26.64
C GLN A 440 -16.13 -1.72 -25.50
N VAL A 441 -16.26 -1.29 -24.24
CA VAL A 441 -16.33 -2.24 -23.11
C VAL A 441 -17.65 -3.02 -23.14
N ASP A 442 -18.75 -2.40 -23.55
CA ASP A 442 -20.04 -3.09 -23.74
C ASP A 442 -19.93 -4.18 -24.81
N GLU A 443 -19.28 -3.90 -25.95
CA GLU A 443 -19.05 -4.88 -27.02
C GLU A 443 -18.16 -6.06 -26.53
N LEU A 444 -17.10 -5.75 -25.78
CA LEU A 444 -16.21 -6.76 -25.21
C LEU A 444 -16.90 -7.63 -24.17
N LEU A 445 -17.78 -7.07 -23.32
CA LEU A 445 -18.56 -7.83 -22.35
C LEU A 445 -19.51 -8.84 -23.02
N VAL A 446 -20.15 -8.46 -24.13
CA VAL A 446 -20.97 -9.38 -24.93
C VAL A 446 -20.13 -10.50 -25.52
N SER A 447 -18.93 -10.18 -26.03
CA SER A 447 -17.99 -11.19 -26.53
C SER A 447 -17.53 -12.15 -25.42
N LEU A 448 -17.21 -11.61 -24.24
CA LEU A 448 -16.79 -12.41 -23.08
C LEU A 448 -17.91 -13.33 -22.59
N GLU A 449 -19.17 -12.89 -22.60
CA GLU A 449 -20.33 -13.73 -22.25
C GLU A 449 -20.45 -14.94 -23.19
N GLN A 450 -20.23 -14.72 -24.50
CA GLN A 450 -20.22 -15.80 -25.48
C GLN A 450 -19.05 -16.76 -25.24
N VAL A 451 -17.83 -16.24 -25.03
CA VAL A 451 -16.65 -17.06 -24.69
C VAL A 451 -16.91 -17.89 -23.44
N LYS A 452 -17.45 -17.29 -22.38
CA LYS A 452 -17.87 -17.99 -21.17
C LYS A 452 -18.85 -19.12 -21.48
N THR A 453 -19.89 -18.84 -22.26
CA THR A 453 -20.94 -19.82 -22.57
C THR A 453 -20.37 -21.00 -23.36
N ASP A 454 -19.50 -20.73 -24.35
CA ASP A 454 -18.85 -21.76 -25.15
C ASP A 454 -17.94 -22.64 -24.29
N ILE A 455 -17.23 -22.03 -23.34
CA ILE A 455 -16.41 -22.72 -22.35
C ILE A 455 -17.27 -23.62 -21.45
N GLU A 456 -18.35 -23.10 -20.88
CA GLU A 456 -19.26 -23.86 -20.02
C GLU A 456 -19.83 -25.08 -20.77
N GLN A 457 -20.24 -24.90 -22.03
CA GLN A 457 -20.69 -26.00 -22.88
C GLN A 457 -19.59 -27.01 -23.20
N ALA A 458 -18.34 -26.55 -23.43
CA ALA A 458 -17.21 -27.43 -23.68
C ALA A 458 -16.81 -28.25 -22.43
N LEU A 459 -16.92 -27.65 -21.25
CA LEU A 459 -16.64 -28.31 -19.96
C LEU A 459 -17.67 -29.40 -19.62
N GLU A 460 -18.91 -29.30 -20.12
CA GLU A 460 -19.95 -30.32 -19.95
C GLU A 460 -19.78 -31.53 -20.88
N GLN A 461 -19.00 -31.42 -21.95
CA GLN A 461 -18.78 -32.50 -22.91
C GLN A 461 -17.75 -33.52 -22.40
N GLU A 462 -18.08 -34.82 -22.50
CA GLU A 462 -17.11 -35.88 -22.24
C GLU A 462 -15.98 -35.84 -23.29
N GLY A 463 -14.73 -35.74 -22.84
CA GLY A 463 -13.54 -35.90 -23.70
C GLY A 463 -12.71 -34.64 -23.96
N LEU A 464 -13.02 -33.50 -23.34
CA LEU A 464 -12.19 -32.29 -23.42
C LEU A 464 -10.76 -32.57 -22.92
N THR A 465 -9.76 -32.34 -23.76
CA THR A 465 -8.35 -32.51 -23.38
C THR A 465 -7.89 -31.38 -22.46
N GLN A 466 -6.80 -31.60 -21.72
CA GLN A 466 -6.24 -30.54 -20.87
C GLN A 466 -5.70 -29.35 -21.68
N GLU A 467 -5.17 -29.60 -22.88
CA GLU A 467 -4.70 -28.53 -23.78
C GLU A 467 -5.85 -27.68 -24.33
N GLU A 468 -6.97 -28.31 -24.70
CA GLU A 468 -8.18 -27.58 -25.12
C GLU A 468 -8.77 -26.78 -23.96
N ARG A 469 -8.84 -27.38 -22.76
CA ARG A 469 -9.27 -26.69 -21.54
C ARG A 469 -8.38 -25.48 -21.26
N LEU A 470 -7.05 -25.63 -21.30
CA LEU A 470 -6.13 -24.52 -21.10
C LEU A 470 -6.36 -23.41 -22.13
N SER A 471 -6.46 -23.75 -23.42
CA SER A 471 -6.73 -22.77 -24.48
C SER A 471 -7.96 -21.93 -24.21
N LEU A 472 -9.06 -22.61 -23.88
CA LEU A 472 -10.35 -22.01 -23.56
C LEU A 472 -10.23 -21.05 -22.36
N MET A 473 -9.57 -21.49 -21.28
CA MET A 473 -9.33 -20.63 -20.13
C MET A 473 -8.49 -19.40 -20.53
N MET A 474 -7.40 -19.58 -21.27
CA MET A 474 -6.52 -18.47 -21.64
C MET A 474 -7.20 -17.46 -22.56
N GLN A 475 -8.09 -17.89 -23.46
CA GLN A 475 -8.93 -16.99 -24.25
C GLN A 475 -9.86 -16.14 -23.38
N TYR A 476 -10.46 -16.75 -22.35
CA TYR A 476 -11.25 -16.01 -21.36
C TYR A 476 -10.38 -15.00 -20.59
N ASN A 477 -9.19 -15.41 -20.14
CA ASN A 477 -8.28 -14.53 -19.40
C ASN A 477 -7.86 -13.32 -20.22
N ASP A 478 -7.51 -13.54 -21.49
CA ASP A 478 -7.09 -12.47 -22.40
C ASP A 478 -8.20 -11.44 -22.59
N SER A 479 -9.42 -11.94 -22.86
CA SER A 479 -10.63 -11.10 -23.00
C SER A 479 -10.91 -10.31 -21.71
N GLN A 480 -10.82 -10.97 -20.54
CA GLN A 480 -10.98 -10.32 -19.25
C GLN A 480 -9.92 -9.22 -19.01
N LEU A 481 -8.65 -9.49 -19.32
CA LEU A 481 -7.56 -8.52 -19.14
C LEU A 481 -7.74 -7.31 -20.07
N GLU A 482 -8.23 -7.50 -21.30
CA GLU A 482 -8.57 -6.39 -22.20
C GLU A 482 -9.68 -5.52 -21.62
N ILE A 483 -10.76 -6.13 -21.12
CA ILE A 483 -11.87 -5.42 -20.46
C ILE A 483 -11.39 -4.68 -19.22
N GLU A 484 -10.52 -5.30 -18.42
CA GLU A 484 -9.95 -4.70 -17.21
C GLU A 484 -9.12 -3.44 -17.52
N ARG A 485 -8.26 -3.49 -18.54
CA ARG A 485 -7.49 -2.31 -18.98
C ARG A 485 -8.42 -1.19 -19.44
N LEU A 486 -9.48 -1.52 -20.18
CA LEU A 486 -10.44 -0.54 -20.65
C LEU A 486 -11.27 0.05 -19.48
N ARG A 487 -11.65 -0.79 -18.50
CA ARG A 487 -12.25 -0.34 -17.23
C ARG A 487 -11.35 0.67 -16.53
N HIS A 488 -10.05 0.38 -16.39
CA HIS A 488 -9.08 1.30 -15.79
C HIS A 488 -8.99 2.62 -16.57
N GLN A 489 -8.98 2.57 -17.90
CA GLN A 489 -9.00 3.78 -18.74
C GLN A 489 -10.27 4.61 -18.54
N ILE A 490 -11.45 3.99 -18.41
CA ILE A 490 -12.70 4.67 -18.08
C ILE A 490 -12.60 5.36 -16.72
N ILE A 491 -12.10 4.65 -15.70
CA ILE A 491 -11.93 5.20 -14.35
C ILE A 491 -11.01 6.43 -14.38
N VAL A 492 -9.84 6.30 -14.99
CA VAL A 492 -8.85 7.37 -15.05
C VAL A 492 -9.38 8.58 -15.84
N SER A 493 -9.91 8.34 -17.04
CA SER A 493 -10.37 9.41 -17.95
C SER A 493 -11.65 10.09 -17.46
N SER A 494 -12.31 9.53 -16.44
CA SER A 494 -13.41 10.18 -15.74
C SER A 494 -12.96 11.24 -14.74
N ALA A 495 -11.66 11.39 -14.47
CA ALA A 495 -11.12 12.41 -13.58
C ALA A 495 -11.14 13.80 -14.19
N GLU A 496 -11.46 14.82 -13.39
CA GLU A 496 -11.32 16.22 -13.81
C GLU A 496 -9.90 16.71 -13.52
N SER A 497 -9.29 17.40 -14.48
CA SER A 497 -8.02 18.08 -14.26
C SER A 497 -8.25 19.48 -13.70
N LEU A 498 -7.75 19.75 -12.49
CA LEU A 498 -7.91 21.04 -11.83
C LEU A 498 -7.00 22.11 -12.48
N PRO A 499 -7.51 23.34 -12.72
CA PRO A 499 -6.72 24.43 -13.32
C PRO A 499 -5.65 24.97 -12.36
N VAL A 500 -5.89 24.86 -11.06
CA VAL A 500 -4.94 25.23 -10.00
C VAL A 500 -4.72 24.00 -9.13
N SER A 501 -3.49 23.47 -9.15
CA SER A 501 -3.03 22.36 -8.32
C SER A 501 -1.50 22.29 -8.40
N SER A 502 -0.84 22.10 -7.27
CA SER A 502 0.58 21.75 -7.26
C SER A 502 0.70 20.25 -7.47
N ARG A 503 1.37 19.88 -8.55
CA ARG A 503 1.55 18.50 -8.99
C ARG A 503 3.03 18.22 -8.90
N ALA A 504 3.41 17.62 -7.78
CA ALA A 504 4.80 17.52 -7.39
C ALA A 504 5.33 16.09 -7.44
N VAL A 505 6.64 15.96 -7.42
CA VAL A 505 7.35 14.69 -7.30
C VAL A 505 8.62 14.87 -6.46
N TRP A 506 8.90 13.91 -5.59
CA TRP A 506 10.22 13.80 -4.96
C TRP A 506 11.18 13.09 -5.91
N HIS A 507 12.28 13.77 -6.23
CA HIS A 507 13.26 13.30 -7.20
C HIS A 507 14.60 13.01 -6.53
N ARG A 508 15.03 11.74 -6.58
CA ARG A 508 16.39 11.34 -6.19
C ARG A 508 17.32 11.41 -7.41
N PRO A 509 18.42 12.18 -7.34
CA PRO A 509 19.39 12.32 -8.42
C PRO A 509 20.01 11.00 -8.88
N THR A 510 19.97 10.76 -10.20
CA THR A 510 20.64 9.61 -10.84
C THR A 510 21.32 9.99 -12.16
N GLU A 511 20.97 11.13 -12.73
CA GLU A 511 21.45 11.62 -14.01
C GLU A 511 22.87 12.15 -13.89
N ILE A 512 23.72 11.75 -14.84
CA ILE A 512 25.13 12.14 -14.89
C ILE A 512 25.45 13.00 -16.11
N THR A 513 24.44 13.33 -16.92
CA THR A 513 24.57 14.18 -18.12
C THR A 513 23.34 15.08 -18.30
N TRP A 514 23.50 16.20 -19.01
CA TRP A 514 22.39 17.08 -19.37
C TRP A 514 21.29 16.36 -20.16
N ALA A 515 21.66 15.47 -21.08
CA ALA A 515 20.68 14.75 -21.91
C ALA A 515 19.73 13.89 -21.06
N GLN A 516 20.27 13.21 -20.04
CA GLN A 516 19.46 12.43 -19.09
C GLN A 516 18.56 13.33 -18.24
N LEU A 517 19.07 14.49 -17.79
CA LEU A 517 18.25 15.49 -17.09
C LEU A 517 17.07 15.93 -17.96
N GLU A 518 17.33 16.31 -19.21
CA GLU A 518 16.33 16.81 -20.13
C GLU A 518 15.29 15.73 -20.50
N GLU A 519 15.70 14.46 -20.63
CA GLU A 519 14.79 13.32 -20.83
C GLU A 519 13.81 13.15 -19.65
N ASN A 520 14.32 13.14 -18.41
CA ASN A 520 13.49 12.96 -17.23
C ASN A 520 12.59 14.19 -16.94
N ILE A 521 13.13 15.40 -17.11
CA ILE A 521 12.39 16.65 -16.86
C ILE A 521 11.34 16.91 -17.94
N SER A 522 11.61 16.56 -19.21
CA SER A 522 10.58 16.63 -20.25
C SER A 522 9.44 15.67 -19.97
N THR A 523 9.72 14.46 -19.47
CA THR A 523 8.70 13.52 -19.01
C THR A 523 7.82 14.13 -17.90
N TYR A 524 8.41 14.81 -16.91
CA TYR A 524 7.65 15.54 -15.88
C TYR A 524 6.71 16.57 -16.48
N ARG A 525 7.20 17.37 -17.43
CA ARG A 525 6.35 18.36 -18.10
C ARG A 525 5.21 17.70 -18.86
N GLU A 526 5.48 16.62 -19.58
CA GLU A 526 4.49 15.88 -20.38
C GLU A 526 3.37 15.28 -19.52
N VAL A 527 3.70 14.73 -18.34
CA VAL A 527 2.70 14.19 -17.40
C VAL A 527 2.07 15.27 -16.50
N GLY A 528 2.45 16.53 -16.67
CA GLY A 528 1.82 17.68 -16.01
C GLY A 528 2.35 18.01 -14.60
N ILE A 529 3.55 17.52 -14.24
CA ILE A 529 4.27 17.97 -13.02
C ILE A 529 4.70 19.43 -13.22
N ASN A 530 4.48 20.24 -12.18
CA ASN A 530 4.85 21.66 -12.16
C ASN A 530 5.75 22.06 -10.98
N LEU A 531 6.04 21.12 -10.07
CA LEU A 531 6.94 21.30 -8.92
C LEU A 531 7.79 20.05 -8.72
N VAL A 532 9.08 20.20 -8.45
CA VAL A 532 9.97 19.09 -8.11
C VAL A 532 10.68 19.38 -6.79
N PHE A 533 10.62 18.42 -5.87
CA PHE A 533 11.45 18.37 -4.68
C PHE A 533 12.69 17.53 -4.99
N VAL A 534 13.81 18.18 -5.35
CA VAL A 534 15.03 17.50 -5.77
C VAL A 534 15.94 17.24 -4.57
N GLU A 535 16.27 15.98 -4.33
CA GLU A 535 17.10 15.57 -3.20
C GLU A 535 18.49 16.19 -3.35
N THR A 536 18.86 17.07 -2.41
CA THR A 536 20.00 17.97 -2.49
C THR A 536 21.07 17.62 -1.47
N LEU A 537 20.65 17.17 -0.28
CA LEU A 537 21.51 16.60 0.73
C LEU A 537 20.98 15.21 1.08
N TYR A 538 21.76 14.17 0.77
CA TYR A 538 21.38 12.79 1.05
C TYR A 538 22.58 11.87 1.22
N ASN A 539 22.44 10.86 2.08
CA ASN A 539 23.54 9.95 2.47
C ASN A 539 24.84 10.69 2.90
N GLY A 540 24.72 11.90 3.45
CA GLY A 540 25.86 12.73 3.83
C GLY A 540 26.61 13.42 2.67
N TYR A 541 26.02 13.49 1.47
CA TYR A 541 26.60 14.15 0.30
C TYR A 541 25.68 15.24 -0.26
N SER A 542 26.30 16.25 -0.88
CA SER A 542 25.63 17.37 -1.55
C SER A 542 25.53 17.17 -3.07
N THR A 543 24.47 17.71 -3.69
CA THR A 543 24.30 17.75 -5.16
C THR A 543 24.74 19.05 -5.82
N PHE A 544 25.17 20.03 -5.03
CA PHE A 544 25.87 21.23 -5.50
C PHE A 544 27.23 21.34 -4.79
N ARG A 545 28.14 22.13 -5.34
CA ARG A 545 29.48 22.32 -4.75
C ARG A 545 29.43 23.29 -3.58
N THR A 546 29.15 22.76 -2.39
CA THR A 546 29.12 23.52 -1.15
C THR A 546 30.51 23.85 -0.60
N ASP A 547 30.61 24.93 0.18
CA ASP A 547 31.80 25.28 0.99
C ASP A 547 31.82 24.54 2.34
N VAL A 548 30.73 23.85 2.71
CA VAL A 548 30.64 23.04 3.93
C VAL A 548 31.32 21.69 3.71
N ALA A 549 32.55 21.56 4.22
CA ALA A 549 33.42 20.41 3.99
C ALA A 549 32.84 19.06 4.49
N ASP A 550 31.90 19.08 5.42
CA ASP A 550 31.26 17.89 5.99
C ASP A 550 30.26 17.23 5.03
N PHE A 551 29.75 17.97 4.06
CA PHE A 551 28.79 17.49 3.05
C PHE A 551 29.37 17.65 1.63
N PRO A 552 30.43 16.91 1.27
CA PRO A 552 31.09 17.09 -0.01
C PRO A 552 30.17 16.71 -1.19
N TYR A 553 30.54 17.17 -2.38
CA TYR A 553 29.84 16.83 -3.61
C TYR A 553 29.79 15.32 -3.83
N ASN A 554 28.62 14.80 -4.21
CA ASN A 554 28.42 13.38 -4.46
C ASN A 554 29.19 12.92 -5.70
N SER A 555 30.22 12.10 -5.50
CA SER A 555 31.10 11.58 -6.57
C SER A 555 30.41 10.61 -7.53
N LYS A 556 29.17 10.18 -7.25
CA LYS A 556 28.36 9.39 -8.19
C LYS A 556 27.67 10.26 -9.25
N LEU A 557 27.59 11.57 -9.05
CA LEU A 557 27.00 12.51 -10.00
C LEU A 557 28.04 13.00 -11.00
N GLY A 558 27.58 13.51 -12.14
CA GLY A 558 28.46 14.08 -13.18
C GLY A 558 29.28 15.26 -12.66
N GLU A 559 30.53 15.38 -13.12
CA GLU A 559 31.43 16.48 -12.75
C GLU A 559 31.03 17.83 -13.38
N SER A 560 30.35 17.79 -14.52
CA SER A 560 29.75 18.95 -15.19
C SER A 560 28.67 18.53 -16.18
N TYR A 561 27.77 19.47 -16.51
CA TYR A 561 26.62 19.26 -17.37
C TYR A 561 26.61 20.33 -18.46
N THR A 562 26.64 19.92 -19.73
CA THR A 562 26.63 20.85 -20.86
C THR A 562 25.30 20.82 -21.57
N ASP A 563 24.55 21.92 -21.49
CA ASP A 563 23.36 22.11 -22.32
C ASP A 563 23.79 22.26 -23.78
N SER A 564 23.55 21.21 -24.56
CA SER A 564 23.95 21.17 -25.97
C SER A 564 23.20 22.19 -26.84
N SER A 565 22.07 22.73 -26.37
CA SER A 565 21.26 23.71 -27.10
C SER A 565 21.77 25.15 -26.94
N THR A 566 22.38 25.48 -25.81
CA THR A 566 22.92 26.83 -25.53
C THR A 566 24.45 26.88 -25.45
N GLY A 567 25.11 25.73 -25.26
CA GLY A 567 26.54 25.63 -24.97
C GLY A 567 26.90 26.00 -23.53
N THR A 568 25.91 26.23 -22.67
CA THR A 568 26.12 26.55 -21.24
C THR A 568 26.64 25.33 -20.50
N VAL A 569 27.68 25.52 -19.68
CA VAL A 569 28.27 24.49 -18.83
C VAL A 569 27.92 24.81 -17.39
N TYR A 570 27.36 23.83 -16.69
CA TYR A 570 27.07 23.87 -15.26
C TYR A 570 28.07 22.95 -14.53
N ASP A 571 28.64 23.45 -13.43
CA ASP A 571 29.73 22.79 -12.72
C ASP A 571 29.25 21.74 -11.70
N ASP A 572 27.93 21.62 -11.47
CA ASP A 572 27.31 20.64 -10.58
C ASP A 572 25.90 20.24 -11.01
N TYR A 573 25.38 19.18 -10.38
CA TYR A 573 24.08 18.59 -10.69
C TYR A 573 22.93 19.55 -10.42
N LEU A 574 22.86 20.14 -9.23
CA LEU A 574 21.69 20.95 -8.84
C LEU A 574 21.53 22.19 -9.72
N SER A 575 22.64 22.87 -10.04
CA SER A 575 22.63 24.03 -10.93
C SER A 575 22.13 23.65 -12.32
N ALA A 576 22.55 22.50 -12.85
CA ALA A 576 22.09 21.98 -14.13
C ALA A 576 20.61 21.56 -14.10
N PHE A 577 20.20 20.89 -13.03
CA PHE A 577 18.84 20.40 -12.82
C PHE A 577 17.83 21.56 -12.80
N VAL A 578 18.09 22.57 -11.98
CA VAL A 578 17.20 23.74 -11.86
C VAL A 578 17.13 24.50 -13.18
N ALA A 579 18.25 24.72 -13.86
CA ALA A 579 18.26 25.38 -15.16
C ALA A 579 17.49 24.58 -16.24
N CYS A 580 17.52 23.26 -16.17
CA CYS A 580 16.74 22.41 -17.06
C CYS A 580 15.24 22.50 -16.71
N CYS A 581 14.84 22.40 -15.44
CA CYS A 581 13.45 22.61 -15.00
C CYS A 581 12.87 23.97 -15.42
N ASP A 582 13.66 25.04 -15.31
CA ASP A 582 13.27 26.39 -15.74
C ASP A 582 12.88 26.43 -17.24
N LYS A 583 13.58 25.68 -18.10
CA LYS A 583 13.24 25.56 -19.54
C LYS A 583 11.84 24.99 -19.77
N TYR A 584 11.36 24.15 -18.85
CA TYR A 584 10.05 23.50 -18.91
C TYR A 584 8.99 24.16 -18.02
N GLY A 585 9.35 25.24 -17.31
CA GLY A 585 8.45 25.94 -16.39
C GLY A 585 8.06 25.10 -15.18
N ILE A 586 9.01 24.33 -14.65
CA ILE A 586 8.85 23.50 -13.45
C ILE A 586 9.58 24.17 -12.29
N GLU A 587 8.89 24.41 -11.19
CA GLU A 587 9.49 24.99 -9.98
C GLU A 587 10.34 23.94 -9.25
N VAL A 588 11.44 24.36 -8.62
CA VAL A 588 12.35 23.46 -7.90
C VAL A 588 12.54 23.89 -6.45
N HIS A 589 12.33 22.95 -5.54
CA HIS A 589 12.65 23.06 -4.11
C HIS A 589 13.73 22.02 -3.77
N ALA A 590 14.73 22.41 -2.97
CA ALA A 590 15.77 21.52 -2.51
C ALA A 590 15.25 20.64 -1.36
N TRP A 591 15.19 19.33 -1.58
CA TRP A 591 14.82 18.34 -0.58
C TRP A 591 16.06 17.86 0.18
N VAL A 592 16.05 17.93 1.51
CA VAL A 592 17.24 17.62 2.33
C VAL A 592 16.93 16.60 3.42
N GLU A 593 17.78 15.58 3.53
CA GLU A 593 17.82 14.68 4.69
C GLU A 593 18.55 15.42 5.83
N ASN A 594 17.81 15.90 6.83
CA ASN A 594 18.37 16.80 7.85
C ASN A 594 19.34 16.06 8.79
N PHE A 595 18.86 15.03 9.49
CA PHE A 595 19.64 14.30 10.49
C PHE A 595 20.01 12.88 10.07
N TYR A 596 19.39 12.36 9.01
CA TYR A 596 19.73 11.06 8.44
C TYR A 596 20.89 11.21 7.47
N VAL A 597 21.91 10.36 7.59
CA VAL A 597 23.14 10.44 6.78
C VAL A 597 23.42 9.15 6.00
N GLY A 598 22.38 8.32 5.80
CA GLY A 598 22.49 7.10 5.02
C GLY A 598 22.75 5.85 5.85
N THR A 599 23.24 4.80 5.17
CA THR A 599 23.49 3.48 5.75
C THR A 599 24.98 3.12 5.83
N GLN A 600 25.85 4.00 5.37
CA GLN A 600 27.30 3.80 5.30
C GLN A 600 27.99 4.50 6.47
N GLN A 601 28.91 3.80 7.15
CA GLN A 601 29.65 4.36 8.28
C GLN A 601 30.89 5.15 7.85
N ASP A 602 31.34 4.99 6.61
CA ASP A 602 32.55 5.60 6.06
C ASP A 602 32.28 6.88 5.26
N VAL A 603 31.16 7.56 5.52
CA VAL A 603 30.86 8.87 4.89
C VAL A 603 31.64 10.02 5.56
N PRO A 604 32.04 11.07 4.81
CA PRO A 604 32.88 12.16 5.31
C PRO A 604 32.38 12.84 6.60
N VAL A 605 31.09 13.15 6.72
CA VAL A 605 30.51 13.76 7.93
C VAL A 605 30.78 12.91 9.19
N LEU A 606 30.71 11.58 9.08
CA LEU A 606 30.95 10.68 10.22
C LEU A 606 32.44 10.45 10.49
N GLN A 607 33.29 10.54 9.46
CA GLN A 607 34.75 10.47 9.62
C GLN A 607 35.30 11.73 10.29
N ASN A 608 34.79 12.90 9.89
CA ASN A 608 35.18 14.20 10.44
C ASN A 608 34.65 14.37 11.86
N HIS A 609 33.40 13.95 12.12
CA HIS A 609 32.69 14.18 13.39
C HIS A 609 32.07 12.89 13.94
N PRO A 610 32.88 11.92 14.41
CA PRO A 610 32.35 10.71 15.04
C PRO A 610 31.56 10.99 16.33
N ASP A 611 31.75 12.16 16.93
CA ASP A 611 31.03 12.65 18.10
C ASP A 611 29.62 13.20 17.80
N TRP A 612 29.28 13.41 16.51
CA TRP A 612 27.93 13.80 16.10
C TRP A 612 26.96 12.63 16.01
N LEU A 613 27.44 11.39 16.06
CA LEU A 613 26.61 10.19 15.94
C LEU A 613 25.49 10.14 17.00
N LEU A 614 24.28 9.84 16.53
CA LEU A 614 23.18 9.48 17.39
C LEU A 614 23.38 8.07 17.94
N TYR A 615 23.10 7.89 19.24
CA TYR A 615 23.20 6.59 19.90
C TYR A 615 21.86 6.14 20.47
N ASN A 616 21.65 4.84 20.43
CA ASN A 616 20.57 4.13 21.11
C ASN A 616 20.88 3.98 22.60
N ASP A 617 19.87 3.62 23.39
CA ASP A 617 19.94 3.37 24.83
C ASP A 617 20.93 2.25 25.22
N ASP A 618 21.06 1.24 24.35
CA ASP A 618 22.02 0.14 24.42
C ASP A 618 23.45 0.53 23.99
N GLY A 619 23.62 1.72 23.39
CA GLY A 619 24.89 2.25 22.90
C GLY A 619 25.29 1.87 21.47
N SER A 620 24.41 1.21 20.72
CA SER A 620 24.55 1.05 19.27
C SER A 620 24.20 2.34 18.51
N ILE A 621 24.60 2.42 17.24
CA ILE A 621 24.40 3.60 16.37
C ILE A 621 23.42 3.35 15.20
N ILE A 622 23.07 2.07 14.98
CA ILE A 622 22.16 1.67 13.90
C ILE A 622 20.72 1.78 14.39
N GLN A 623 19.89 2.51 13.64
CA GLN A 623 18.50 2.77 13.98
C GLN A 623 17.61 1.62 13.50
N ARG A 624 17.52 0.56 14.32
CA ARG A 624 16.93 -0.74 13.94
C ARG A 624 15.45 -0.65 13.52
N ASN A 625 14.72 0.29 14.08
CA ASN A 625 13.29 0.46 13.81
C ASN A 625 13.01 1.22 12.50
N GLU A 626 14.01 1.78 11.81
CA GLU A 626 13.83 2.41 10.48
C GLU A 626 13.76 1.40 9.34
N GLY A 627 13.83 0.09 9.61
CA GLY A 627 13.76 -0.95 8.58
C GLY A 627 15.06 -1.16 7.79
N GLY A 628 16.19 -0.63 8.28
CA GLY A 628 17.50 -0.81 7.65
C GLY A 628 18.68 -0.42 8.54
N LEU A 629 19.89 -0.38 7.97
CA LEU A 629 21.13 0.01 8.66
C LEU A 629 21.26 1.54 8.80
N TYR A 630 20.18 2.22 9.16
CA TYR A 630 20.10 3.68 9.10
C TYR A 630 20.99 4.32 10.18
N ILE A 631 21.66 5.40 9.81
CA ILE A 631 22.56 6.16 10.70
C ILE A 631 22.10 7.61 10.74
N PHE A 632 22.05 8.17 11.95
CA PHE A 632 21.65 9.54 12.21
C PHE A 632 22.74 10.30 12.94
N ILE A 633 22.79 11.60 12.70
CA ILE A 633 23.52 12.57 13.53
C ILE A 633 22.56 13.25 14.51
N ASP A 634 23.07 13.67 15.67
CA ASP A 634 22.24 14.09 16.80
C ASP A 634 21.56 15.45 16.61
N PRO A 635 20.22 15.51 16.61
CA PRO A 635 19.48 16.78 16.56
C PRO A 635 19.76 17.72 17.73
N ALA A 636 20.17 17.20 18.90
CA ALA A 636 20.45 18.03 20.07
C ALA A 636 21.85 18.65 20.08
N ASN A 637 22.73 18.25 19.14
CA ASN A 637 24.05 18.84 19.01
C ASN A 637 23.97 20.16 18.23
N THR A 638 24.34 21.27 18.87
CA THR A 638 24.29 22.60 18.25
C THR A 638 25.26 22.74 17.09
N GLU A 639 26.40 22.05 17.09
CA GLU A 639 27.36 22.09 15.97
C GLU A 639 26.78 21.43 14.70
N VAL A 640 26.00 20.35 14.86
CA VAL A 640 25.24 19.75 13.76
C VAL A 640 24.24 20.76 13.21
N GLN A 641 23.44 21.39 14.08
CA GLN A 641 22.43 22.38 13.68
C GLN A 641 23.06 23.56 12.93
N ASP A 642 24.15 24.12 13.46
CA ASP A 642 24.86 25.26 12.87
C ASP A 642 25.47 24.88 11.51
N THR A 643 26.00 23.65 11.37
CA THR A 643 26.55 23.17 10.10
C THR A 643 25.47 23.00 9.03
N LEU A 644 24.29 22.47 9.38
CA LEU A 644 23.15 22.36 8.48
C LEU A 644 22.64 23.74 8.04
N ILE A 645 22.50 24.69 8.97
CA ILE A 645 22.10 26.07 8.63
C ILE A 645 23.11 26.71 7.67
N ASN A 646 24.41 26.59 7.93
CA ASN A 646 25.44 27.08 7.03
C ASN A 646 25.36 26.44 5.64
N TYR A 647 25.06 25.14 5.57
CA TYR A 647 24.85 24.44 4.30
C TYR A 647 23.64 25.00 3.53
N TYR A 648 22.52 25.25 4.21
CA TYR A 648 21.33 25.84 3.58
C TYR A 648 21.57 27.26 3.10
N LEU A 649 22.31 28.08 3.85
CA LEU A 649 22.67 29.44 3.43
C LEU A 649 23.54 29.40 2.16
N ASP A 650 24.57 28.54 2.14
CA ASP A 650 25.47 28.36 0.99
C ASP A 650 24.73 27.83 -0.25
N LEU A 651 23.75 26.93 -0.06
CA LEU A 651 22.86 26.45 -1.12
C LEU A 651 22.16 27.61 -1.83
N PHE A 652 21.49 28.49 -1.08
CA PHE A 652 20.73 29.59 -1.68
C PHE A 652 21.62 30.72 -2.23
N ASP A 653 22.85 30.85 -1.72
CA ASP A 653 23.83 31.79 -2.28
C ASP A 653 24.41 31.29 -3.62
N LYS A 654 24.60 29.98 -3.79
CA LYS A 654 25.20 29.39 -5.00
C LYS A 654 24.18 29.00 -6.06
N VAL A 655 22.97 28.60 -5.67
CA VAL A 655 21.90 28.18 -6.58
C VAL A 655 20.62 29.00 -6.33
N PRO A 656 20.64 30.33 -6.55
CA PRO A 656 19.52 31.23 -6.24
C PRO A 656 18.24 30.97 -7.07
N ALA A 657 18.31 30.09 -8.06
CA ALA A 657 17.16 29.66 -8.84
C ALA A 657 16.24 28.69 -8.06
N VAL A 658 16.77 27.98 -7.05
CA VAL A 658 15.96 27.14 -6.13
C VAL A 658 14.99 28.05 -5.34
N LYS A 659 13.71 27.69 -5.30
CA LYS A 659 12.63 28.53 -4.72
C LYS A 659 12.25 28.17 -3.28
N GLY A 660 12.62 26.99 -2.81
CA GLY A 660 12.33 26.58 -1.45
C GLY A 660 13.19 25.44 -0.94
N LEU A 661 13.07 25.20 0.37
CA LEU A 661 13.74 24.13 1.11
C LEU A 661 12.65 23.16 1.61
N ASN A 662 12.75 21.88 1.26
CA ASN A 662 11.87 20.81 1.73
C ASN A 662 12.59 19.98 2.79
N LEU A 663 12.12 20.08 4.03
CA LEU A 663 12.71 19.42 5.19
C LEU A 663 12.19 17.99 5.30
N ASP A 664 13.07 17.03 5.07
CA ASP A 664 12.83 15.61 5.35
C ASP A 664 13.82 15.09 6.39
N TYR A 665 13.48 14.00 7.06
CA TYR A 665 14.22 13.48 8.21
C TYR A 665 14.49 14.57 9.27
N ILE A 666 13.63 15.60 9.33
CA ILE A 666 13.61 16.63 10.36
C ILE A 666 12.95 16.06 11.63
N ARG A 667 13.65 15.09 12.25
CA ARG A 667 13.11 14.21 13.30
C ARG A 667 14.20 13.39 13.99
N TYR A 668 13.83 12.78 15.11
CA TYR A 668 14.54 11.61 15.62
C TYR A 668 14.09 10.34 14.87
N PRO A 669 14.92 9.28 14.85
CA PRO A 669 14.53 8.00 14.25
C PRO A 669 13.35 7.32 14.97
N VAL A 670 12.68 6.36 14.31
CA VAL A 670 11.58 5.56 14.91
C VAL A 670 12.10 5.01 16.23
N SER A 671 11.44 5.33 17.34
CA SER A 671 11.82 4.81 18.65
C SER A 671 10.65 4.82 19.61
N ASP A 672 10.60 3.78 20.44
CA ASP A 672 9.66 3.65 21.55
C ASP A 672 10.43 3.48 22.87
N GLN A 673 9.75 3.08 23.94
CA GLN A 673 10.40 2.90 25.24
C GLN A 673 11.28 1.65 25.30
N ALA A 674 11.00 0.64 24.45
CA ALA A 674 11.74 -0.62 24.43
C ALA A 674 13.05 -0.50 23.65
N GLU A 675 13.05 0.28 22.57
CA GLU A 675 14.22 0.59 21.75
C GLU A 675 14.33 2.10 21.53
N ASP A 676 14.85 2.79 22.56
CA ASP A 676 14.90 4.26 22.60
C ASP A 676 16.21 4.84 22.06
N THR A 677 16.14 6.09 21.61
CA THR A 677 17.21 6.79 20.87
C THR A 677 17.55 8.14 21.49
N GLY A 678 18.62 8.78 21.03
CA GLY A 678 19.04 10.10 21.52
C GLY A 678 19.88 10.05 22.80
N TYR A 679 20.55 8.94 23.07
CA TYR A 679 21.46 8.79 24.23
C TYR A 679 22.85 9.36 23.92
N THR A 680 22.88 10.59 23.45
CA THR A 680 24.10 11.37 23.17
C THR A 680 24.46 12.24 24.37
N MET A 681 25.70 12.74 24.41
CA MET A 681 26.13 13.65 25.48
C MET A 681 25.29 14.93 25.50
N ALA A 682 25.01 15.52 24.33
CA ALA A 682 24.26 16.75 24.21
C ALA A 682 22.81 16.59 24.69
N ALA A 683 22.10 15.57 24.19
CA ALA A 683 20.70 15.36 24.52
C ALA A 683 20.49 14.95 25.99
N MET A 684 21.32 14.03 26.52
CA MET A 684 21.22 13.61 27.92
C MET A 684 21.51 14.77 28.88
N LYS A 685 22.53 15.59 28.59
CA LYS A 685 22.88 16.76 29.39
C LYS A 685 21.76 17.78 29.39
N GLY A 686 21.23 18.15 28.21
CA GLY A 686 20.15 19.14 28.11
C GLY A 686 18.88 18.72 28.84
N PHE A 687 18.50 17.43 28.77
CA PHE A 687 17.35 16.94 29.54
C PHE A 687 17.61 16.90 31.05
N TYR A 688 18.82 16.52 31.50
CA TYR A 688 19.18 16.59 32.92
C TYR A 688 19.08 18.01 33.46
N GLU A 689 19.59 18.98 32.71
CA GLU A 689 19.52 20.40 33.05
C GLU A 689 18.07 20.90 33.11
N GLN A 690 17.21 20.50 32.17
CA GLN A 690 15.76 20.80 32.22
C GLN A 690 15.11 20.26 33.51
N LYS A 691 15.55 19.11 34.01
CA LYS A 691 15.08 18.54 35.28
C LYS A 691 15.73 19.15 36.53
N GLY A 692 16.64 20.11 36.37
CA GLY A 692 17.41 20.69 37.49
C GLY A 692 18.43 19.72 38.08
N LEU A 693 18.87 18.73 37.31
CA LEU A 693 19.87 17.73 37.70
C LEU A 693 21.23 18.04 37.05
N THR A 694 22.30 17.49 37.62
CA THR A 694 23.67 17.67 37.11
C THR A 694 24.42 16.35 37.06
N PHE A 695 25.20 16.14 36.00
CA PHE A 695 26.16 15.04 35.92
C PHE A 695 27.46 15.39 36.65
N SER A 696 28.14 14.36 37.16
CA SER A 696 29.50 14.50 37.71
C SER A 696 30.54 14.66 36.59
N ASP A 697 31.71 15.21 36.90
CA ASP A 697 32.83 15.34 35.94
C ASP A 697 33.18 14.02 35.24
N ALA A 698 33.13 12.90 35.97
CA ALA A 698 33.41 11.58 35.41
C ALA A 698 32.35 11.09 34.41
N GLN A 699 31.09 11.54 34.55
CA GLN A 699 30.01 11.26 33.61
C GLN A 699 30.07 12.22 32.41
N LEU A 700 30.43 13.49 32.64
CA LEU A 700 30.65 14.47 31.58
C LEU A 700 31.85 14.13 30.66
N ALA A 701 32.81 13.34 31.15
CA ALA A 701 33.96 12.89 30.37
C ALA A 701 33.74 11.56 29.63
N ASP A 702 32.62 10.85 29.84
CA ASP A 702 32.42 9.49 29.33
C ASP A 702 30.93 9.21 29.09
N ARG A 703 30.54 9.11 27.81
CA ARG A 703 29.16 8.86 27.38
C ARG A 703 28.54 7.63 28.04
N ASN A 704 29.28 6.53 28.16
CA ASN A 704 28.71 5.30 28.71
C ASN A 704 28.43 5.46 30.21
N LYS A 705 29.26 6.21 30.94
CA LYS A 705 28.98 6.55 32.34
C LYS A 705 27.78 7.49 32.46
N MET A 706 27.66 8.47 31.56
CA MET A 706 26.48 9.35 31.51
C MET A 706 25.20 8.54 31.22
N ALA A 707 25.20 7.70 30.19
CA ALA A 707 24.06 6.87 29.81
C ALA A 707 23.62 5.91 30.93
N ASN A 708 24.57 5.26 31.61
CA ASN A 708 24.28 4.43 32.78
C ASN A 708 23.57 5.21 33.90
N LYS A 709 23.92 6.47 34.10
CA LYS A 709 23.26 7.33 35.08
C LYS A 709 21.91 7.84 34.56
N PHE A 710 21.84 8.20 33.29
CA PHE A 710 20.64 8.68 32.64
C PHE A 710 19.50 7.66 32.68
N ARG A 711 19.79 6.38 32.38
CA ARG A 711 18.82 5.26 32.45
C ARG A 711 18.11 5.12 33.80
N GLN A 712 18.72 5.59 34.90
CA GLN A 712 18.08 5.56 36.22
C GLN A 712 16.84 6.46 36.32
N LEU A 713 16.66 7.42 35.39
CA LEU A 713 15.44 8.21 35.30
C LEU A 713 14.23 7.42 34.82
N PHE A 714 14.44 6.23 34.25
CA PHE A 714 13.36 5.39 33.69
C PHE A 714 13.27 4.03 34.38
N ASP A 715 14.16 3.73 35.34
CA ASP A 715 14.16 2.49 36.09
C ASP A 715 13.45 2.66 37.44
N VAL A 716 12.33 1.97 37.59
CA VAL A 716 11.47 1.98 38.79
C VAL A 716 12.22 1.65 40.09
N ASN A 717 13.34 0.92 40.02
CA ASN A 717 14.14 0.55 41.18
C ASN A 717 14.95 1.73 41.74
N TYR A 718 15.15 2.78 40.94
CA TYR A 718 15.91 3.97 41.31
C TYR A 718 15.02 5.19 41.63
N LEU A 719 13.70 5.07 41.42
CA LEU A 719 12.76 6.18 41.54
C LEU A 719 11.83 6.01 42.75
N PRO A 720 11.76 6.99 43.68
CA PRO A 720 10.89 6.90 44.84
C PRO A 720 9.39 6.87 44.47
N GLY A 721 9.00 7.47 43.35
CA GLY A 721 7.65 7.43 42.79
C GLY A 721 7.33 6.19 41.96
N GLY A 722 8.28 5.25 41.81
CA GLY A 722 8.10 3.97 41.12
C GLY A 722 7.69 4.15 39.65
N GLN A 723 6.76 3.29 39.19
CA GLN A 723 6.30 3.24 37.79
C GLN A 723 5.77 4.58 37.28
N LYS A 724 4.97 5.28 38.08
CA LYS A 724 4.35 6.55 37.68
C LYS A 724 5.42 7.61 37.35
N GLU A 725 6.45 7.72 38.19
CA GLU A 725 7.54 8.67 37.96
C GLU A 725 8.38 8.29 36.74
N ALA A 726 8.58 6.99 36.48
CA ALA A 726 9.27 6.51 35.28
C ALA A 726 8.53 6.89 33.99
N GLU A 727 7.20 6.68 33.95
CA GLU A 727 6.34 7.04 32.81
C GLU A 727 6.28 8.56 32.59
N GLU A 728 6.18 9.34 33.67
CA GLU A 728 6.25 10.80 33.61
C GLU A 728 7.62 11.29 33.09
N ASN A 729 8.72 10.68 33.55
CA ASN A 729 10.06 10.99 33.07
C ASN A 729 10.23 10.65 31.59
N TYR A 730 9.71 9.52 31.14
CA TYR A 730 9.77 9.12 29.73
C TYR A 730 8.94 10.07 28.84
N SER A 731 7.73 10.42 29.26
CA SER A 731 6.89 11.40 28.55
C SER A 731 7.58 12.77 28.42
N GLN A 732 8.26 13.23 29.49
CA GLN A 732 9.06 14.45 29.45
C GLN A 732 10.29 14.34 28.54
N TRP A 733 10.89 13.15 28.43
CA TRP A 733 12.02 12.90 27.53
C TRP A 733 11.60 12.91 26.05
N VAL A 734 10.43 12.34 25.74
CA VAL A 734 9.79 12.47 24.41
C VAL A 734 9.55 13.94 24.10
N GLN A 735 8.93 14.70 25.01
CA GLN A 735 8.67 16.13 24.82
C GLN A 735 9.96 16.96 24.67
N TYR A 736 11.02 16.64 25.40
CA TYR A 736 12.32 17.32 25.25
C TYR A 736 12.87 17.16 23.84
N ARG A 737 12.90 15.93 23.31
CA ARG A 737 13.38 15.66 21.94
C ARG A 737 12.50 16.32 20.89
N MET A 738 11.18 16.33 21.09
CA MET A 738 10.25 17.10 20.24
C MET A 738 10.59 18.60 20.23
N ASN A 739 10.88 19.18 21.40
CA ASN A 739 11.25 20.58 21.51
C ASN A 739 12.60 20.88 20.84
N VAL A 740 13.57 19.96 20.90
CA VAL A 740 14.85 20.09 20.18
C VAL A 740 14.61 20.25 18.67
N VAL A 741 13.84 19.34 18.06
CA VAL A 741 13.52 19.41 16.63
C VAL A 741 12.70 20.66 16.30
N THR A 742 11.69 20.96 17.10
CA THR A 742 10.80 22.13 16.92
C THR A 742 11.57 23.45 16.97
N ASN A 743 12.49 23.59 17.93
CA ASN A 743 13.35 24.76 18.02
C ASN A 743 14.30 24.86 16.83
N PHE A 744 14.79 23.74 16.30
CA PHE A 744 15.61 23.76 15.10
C PHE A 744 14.81 24.17 13.85
N VAL A 745 13.55 23.72 13.69
CA VAL A 745 12.66 24.22 12.62
C VAL A 745 12.45 25.73 12.75
N ARG A 746 12.23 26.23 13.97
CA ARG A 746 12.14 27.67 14.23
C ARG A 746 13.42 28.42 13.84
N ARG A 747 14.59 27.85 14.13
CA ARG A 747 15.89 28.39 13.69
C ARG A 747 15.99 28.42 12.16
N ILE A 748 15.65 27.35 11.45
CA ILE A 748 15.65 27.32 9.97
C ILE A 748 14.74 28.41 9.42
N LYS A 749 13.55 28.61 10.02
CA LYS A 749 12.66 29.71 9.66
C LYS A 749 13.35 31.07 9.81
N GLN A 750 13.93 31.35 10.98
CA GLN A 750 14.51 32.66 11.29
C GLN A 750 15.83 32.94 10.56
N GLU A 751 16.71 31.95 10.51
CA GLU A 751 18.09 32.08 10.04
C GLU A 751 18.22 31.79 8.54
N VAL A 752 17.29 31.05 7.92
CA VAL A 752 17.37 30.70 6.49
C VAL A 752 16.20 31.27 5.70
N LYS A 753 14.95 30.91 6.06
CA LYS A 753 13.76 31.31 5.32
C LYS A 753 13.60 32.83 5.28
N ASP A 754 13.60 33.47 6.44
CA ASP A 754 13.41 34.93 6.56
C ASP A 754 14.59 35.70 5.96
N GLU A 755 15.82 35.19 6.09
CA GLU A 755 17.02 35.83 5.54
C GLU A 755 17.05 35.76 3.99
N LYS A 756 16.76 34.59 3.42
CA LYS A 756 16.86 34.37 1.97
C LYS A 756 15.56 34.68 1.21
N GLY A 757 14.43 34.83 1.91
CA GLY A 757 13.12 35.08 1.30
C GLY A 757 12.62 33.89 0.46
N ILE A 758 12.87 32.66 0.92
CA ILE A 758 12.52 31.41 0.24
C ILE A 758 11.31 30.72 0.87
N MET A 759 10.70 29.76 0.19
CA MET A 759 9.65 28.93 0.79
C MET A 759 10.24 27.83 1.65
N LEU A 760 9.60 27.53 2.78
CA LEU A 760 9.91 26.39 3.63
C LEU A 760 8.79 25.35 3.53
N SER A 761 9.14 24.11 3.24
CA SER A 761 8.20 22.99 3.14
C SER A 761 8.68 21.78 3.96
N THR A 762 7.79 20.83 4.25
CA THR A 762 8.13 19.70 5.15
C THR A 762 7.56 18.36 4.70
N ALA A 763 8.39 17.31 4.66
CA ALA A 763 7.96 15.92 4.60
C ALA A 763 7.76 15.36 6.02
N VAL A 764 6.51 15.13 6.41
CA VAL A 764 6.13 14.72 7.78
C VAL A 764 5.15 13.55 7.76
N PHE A 765 5.13 12.77 8.85
CA PHE A 765 4.15 11.69 9.01
C PHE A 765 2.75 12.29 9.17
N ALA A 766 1.77 11.73 8.43
CA ALA A 766 0.40 12.23 8.46
C ALA A 766 -0.29 11.98 9.82
N SER A 767 0.03 10.85 10.47
CA SER A 767 -0.49 10.50 11.80
C SER A 767 0.13 11.38 12.90
N LEU A 768 -0.71 12.12 13.63
CA LEU A 768 -0.26 12.97 14.74
C LEU A 768 0.45 12.18 15.84
N THR A 769 -0.12 11.03 16.22
CA THR A 769 0.40 10.20 17.31
C THR A 769 1.78 9.63 16.94
N GLU A 770 1.91 9.00 15.77
CA GLU A 770 3.20 8.45 15.31
C GLU A 770 4.25 9.55 15.11
N SER A 771 3.83 10.69 14.53
CA SER A 771 4.69 11.86 14.35
C SER A 771 5.30 12.32 15.69
N ARG A 772 4.49 12.46 16.74
CA ARG A 772 4.95 12.93 18.04
C ARG A 772 5.70 11.86 18.82
N ASP A 773 5.07 10.71 18.98
CA ASP A 773 5.50 9.72 19.96
C ASP A 773 6.68 8.90 19.43
N ASP A 774 6.72 8.58 18.15
CA ASP A 774 7.77 7.73 17.58
C ASP A 774 8.89 8.57 16.96
N LYS A 775 8.55 9.68 16.29
CA LYS A 775 9.49 10.49 15.50
C LYS A 775 9.88 11.82 16.12
N LYS A 776 9.17 12.25 17.17
CA LYS A 776 9.43 13.53 17.84
C LYS A 776 9.26 14.74 16.92
N GLN A 777 8.33 14.64 15.97
CA GLN A 777 7.92 15.72 15.06
C GLN A 777 6.64 16.38 15.59
N ASP A 778 6.71 17.68 15.84
CA ASP A 778 5.57 18.50 16.29
C ASP A 778 5.08 19.40 15.16
N TRP A 779 4.75 18.81 14.02
CA TRP A 779 4.26 19.55 12.87
C TRP A 779 3.04 20.44 13.18
N PRO A 780 2.09 20.12 14.09
CA PRO A 780 0.99 21.04 14.36
C PRO A 780 1.50 22.41 14.83
N THR A 781 2.49 22.44 15.72
CA THR A 781 3.13 23.69 16.17
C THR A 781 3.79 24.41 14.99
N TRP A 782 4.51 23.70 14.11
CA TRP A 782 5.22 24.32 13.00
C TRP A 782 4.27 24.95 11.97
N LEU A 783 3.16 24.27 11.68
CA LEU A 783 2.14 24.74 10.74
C LEU A 783 1.29 25.87 11.33
N THR A 784 0.82 25.71 12.58
CA THR A 784 0.01 26.74 13.25
C THR A 784 0.79 28.02 13.53
N ASN A 785 2.10 27.92 13.83
CA ASN A 785 2.97 29.09 13.96
C ASN A 785 3.35 29.73 12.60
N GLY A 786 2.91 29.16 11.48
CA GLY A 786 3.15 29.72 10.15
C GLY A 786 4.60 29.65 9.67
N TRP A 787 5.43 28.81 10.30
CA TRP A 787 6.84 28.63 9.94
C TRP A 787 7.00 27.95 8.58
N ILE A 788 6.10 27.02 8.28
CA ILE A 788 6.06 26.23 7.05
C ILE A 788 5.06 26.86 6.07
N ASP A 789 5.47 27.06 4.82
CA ASP A 789 4.59 27.53 3.74
C ASP A 789 3.84 26.38 3.08
N ILE A 790 4.46 25.21 2.96
CA ILE A 790 3.88 24.02 2.30
C ILE A 790 4.08 22.77 3.18
N ALA A 791 3.00 22.19 3.68
CA ALA A 791 3.01 20.90 4.33
C ALA A 791 2.88 19.78 3.30
N THR A 792 3.76 18.77 3.36
CA THR A 792 3.67 17.58 2.51
C THR A 792 3.53 16.31 3.35
N PRO A 793 2.32 16.00 3.87
CA PRO A 793 2.11 14.80 4.67
C PRO A 793 2.37 13.55 3.85
N MET A 794 3.19 12.64 4.37
CA MET A 794 3.44 11.32 3.77
C MET A 794 2.23 10.41 4.04
N ALA A 795 1.16 10.59 3.27
CA ALA A 795 -0.07 9.82 3.32
C ALA A 795 0.08 8.51 2.52
N TYR A 796 1.09 7.71 2.87
CA TYR A 796 1.45 6.47 2.18
C TYR A 796 0.56 5.30 2.60
N TYR A 797 -0.73 5.43 2.30
CA TYR A 797 -1.74 4.42 2.59
C TYR A 797 -2.13 3.68 1.31
N ASN A 798 -2.62 2.45 1.43
CA ASN A 798 -3.06 1.67 0.27
C ASN A 798 -4.50 1.99 -0.16
N ASP A 799 -5.34 2.45 0.77
CA ASP A 799 -6.72 2.85 0.50
C ASP A 799 -6.82 4.38 0.33
N ALA A 800 -7.51 4.82 -0.72
CA ALA A 800 -7.79 6.23 -0.97
C ALA A 800 -8.62 6.86 0.16
N ALA A 801 -9.49 6.10 0.83
CA ALA A 801 -10.27 6.58 1.97
C ALA A 801 -9.39 6.95 3.16
N ASP A 802 -8.31 6.19 3.41
CA ASP A 802 -7.34 6.48 4.47
C ASP A 802 -6.52 7.74 4.13
N VAL A 803 -6.14 7.91 2.85
CA VAL A 803 -5.53 9.15 2.36
C VAL A 803 -6.42 10.35 2.68
N GLN A 804 -7.70 10.28 2.29
CA GLN A 804 -8.65 11.37 2.53
C GLN A 804 -8.80 11.67 4.03
N LEU A 805 -8.98 10.64 4.85
CA LEU A 805 -9.16 10.79 6.30
C LEU A 805 -7.94 11.48 6.94
N ARG A 806 -6.74 10.98 6.68
CA ARG A 806 -5.52 11.46 7.34
C ARG A 806 -5.11 12.86 6.89
N VAL A 807 -5.29 13.17 5.61
CA VAL A 807 -5.05 14.53 5.11
C VAL A 807 -6.08 15.51 5.68
N SER A 808 -7.36 15.10 5.79
CA SER A 808 -8.41 15.94 6.41
C SER A 808 -8.10 16.22 7.89
N GLU A 809 -7.67 15.21 8.65
CA GLU A 809 -7.26 15.37 10.05
C GLU A 809 -6.13 16.39 10.21
N MET A 810 -5.10 16.32 9.35
CA MET A 810 -3.99 17.27 9.38
C MET A 810 -4.46 18.71 9.07
N ILE A 811 -5.27 18.90 8.03
CA ILE A 811 -5.80 20.22 7.65
C ILE A 811 -6.65 20.80 8.78
N MET A 812 -7.52 19.99 9.40
CA MET A 812 -8.35 20.43 10.53
C MET A 812 -7.52 20.83 11.76
N LEU A 813 -6.41 20.16 12.02
CA LEU A 813 -5.55 20.43 13.19
C LEU A 813 -4.65 21.65 13.01
N ALA A 814 -4.17 21.89 11.78
CA ALA A 814 -3.18 22.93 11.51
C ALA A 814 -3.74 24.19 10.85
N GLY A 815 -4.91 24.12 10.22
CA GLY A 815 -5.61 25.28 9.63
C GLY A 815 -4.94 25.86 8.39
N ASN A 816 -5.41 27.03 7.93
CA ASN A 816 -5.05 27.59 6.62
C ASN A 816 -3.76 28.44 6.64
N ASN A 817 -2.81 28.13 7.52
CA ASN A 817 -1.54 28.88 7.64
C ASN A 817 -0.47 28.43 6.65
N CYS A 818 -0.72 27.36 5.90
CA CYS A 818 0.15 26.79 4.87
C CYS A 818 -0.70 26.17 3.74
N TYR A 819 -0.05 25.83 2.63
CA TYR A 819 -0.62 24.97 1.59
C TYR A 819 -0.37 23.49 1.93
N TYR A 820 -1.25 22.60 1.51
CA TYR A 820 -1.16 21.17 1.77
C TYR A 820 -1.02 20.40 0.46
N TYR A 821 0.14 19.76 0.25
CA TYR A 821 0.38 18.89 -0.90
C TYR A 821 0.58 17.45 -0.43
N ALA A 822 -0.45 16.62 -0.55
CA ALA A 822 -0.41 15.26 0.00
C ALA A 822 0.65 14.39 -0.69
N GLY A 823 1.58 13.84 0.08
CA GLY A 823 2.56 12.86 -0.38
C GLY A 823 1.89 11.49 -0.59
N LEU A 824 2.01 10.94 -1.81
CA LEU A 824 1.36 9.71 -2.25
C LEU A 824 2.41 8.71 -2.74
N ALA A 825 2.34 7.47 -2.25
CA ALA A 825 3.24 6.38 -2.62
C ALA A 825 2.49 5.24 -3.34
N THR A 826 1.41 5.57 -4.08
CA THR A 826 0.45 4.58 -4.63
C THR A 826 1.15 3.44 -5.37
N SER A 827 1.84 3.75 -6.47
CA SER A 827 2.55 2.72 -7.26
C SER A 827 3.79 2.18 -6.54
N TYR A 828 4.41 2.98 -5.66
CA TYR A 828 5.57 2.54 -4.87
C TYR A 828 5.20 1.42 -3.91
N SER A 829 3.98 1.45 -3.37
CA SER A 829 3.38 0.37 -2.57
C SER A 829 2.91 -0.83 -3.40
N GLY A 830 3.17 -0.86 -4.71
CA GLY A 830 2.79 -1.96 -5.61
C GLY A 830 1.36 -1.90 -6.12
N LEU A 831 0.65 -0.77 -5.93
CA LEU A 831 -0.72 -0.61 -6.42
C LEU A 831 -0.76 -0.33 -7.93
N PRO A 832 -1.81 -0.78 -8.65
CA PRO A 832 -1.98 -0.51 -10.07
C PRO A 832 -1.98 1.00 -10.39
N ALA A 833 -1.42 1.36 -11.55
CA ALA A 833 -1.26 2.75 -11.97
C ALA A 833 -2.56 3.59 -11.92
N TRP A 834 -3.70 2.99 -12.26
CA TRP A 834 -5.00 3.68 -12.26
C TRP A 834 -5.43 4.19 -10.88
N GLN A 835 -4.94 3.58 -9.78
CA GLN A 835 -5.26 4.02 -8.42
C GLN A 835 -4.57 5.34 -8.04
N ASN A 836 -3.56 5.79 -8.80
CA ASN A 836 -3.02 7.15 -8.62
C ASN A 836 -4.13 8.20 -8.75
N LYS A 837 -5.09 7.97 -9.66
CA LYS A 837 -6.26 8.85 -9.81
C LYS A 837 -7.08 8.90 -8.52
N GLU A 838 -7.37 7.75 -7.90
CA GLU A 838 -8.20 7.68 -6.70
C GLU A 838 -7.54 8.38 -5.50
N HIS A 839 -6.25 8.15 -5.31
CA HIS A 839 -5.49 8.76 -4.21
C HIS A 839 -5.33 10.27 -4.39
N ILE A 840 -5.14 10.73 -5.63
CA ILE A 840 -5.09 12.18 -5.94
C ILE A 840 -6.46 12.83 -5.76
N GLU A 841 -7.56 12.20 -6.18
CA GLU A 841 -8.89 12.75 -5.90
C GLU A 841 -9.22 12.73 -4.40
N ALA A 842 -8.78 11.71 -3.66
CA ALA A 842 -8.93 11.65 -2.22
C ALA A 842 -8.20 12.79 -1.49
N SER A 843 -7.01 13.18 -1.95
CA SER A 843 -6.31 14.33 -1.39
C SER A 843 -7.04 15.65 -1.68
N TYR A 844 -7.56 15.84 -2.90
CA TYR A 844 -8.39 17.01 -3.22
C TYR A 844 -9.67 17.04 -2.37
N ASN A 845 -10.35 15.91 -2.20
CA ASN A 845 -11.55 15.80 -1.37
C ASN A 845 -11.28 16.07 0.12
N ALA A 846 -10.03 15.91 0.57
CA ALA A 846 -9.60 16.28 1.92
C ALA A 846 -9.37 17.80 2.09
N GLY A 847 -9.32 18.56 0.99
CA GLY A 847 -8.99 19.99 0.97
C GLY A 847 -7.53 20.30 0.64
N ALA A 848 -6.73 19.32 0.24
CA ALA A 848 -5.36 19.58 -0.20
C ALA A 848 -5.37 20.33 -1.54
N GLN A 849 -4.50 21.33 -1.69
CA GLN A 849 -4.39 22.12 -2.93
C GLN A 849 -3.39 21.50 -3.93
N GLY A 850 -2.88 20.31 -3.64
CA GLY A 850 -1.91 19.61 -4.48
C GLY A 850 -1.55 18.23 -3.94
N TYR A 851 -0.63 17.57 -4.63
CA TYR A 851 -0.08 16.28 -4.25
C TYR A 851 1.39 16.16 -4.62
N VAL A 852 2.09 15.18 -4.04
CA VAL A 852 3.49 14.87 -4.30
C VAL A 852 3.64 13.36 -4.51
N ILE A 853 4.13 12.90 -5.66
CA ILE A 853 4.40 11.48 -5.89
C ILE A 853 5.74 11.09 -5.25
N PHE A 854 5.71 10.07 -4.38
CA PHE A 854 6.90 9.42 -3.84
C PHE A 854 7.13 8.08 -4.53
N CYS A 855 8.14 7.95 -5.39
CA CYS A 855 9.08 8.98 -5.86
C CYS A 855 9.20 8.98 -7.39
N SER A 856 10.15 9.75 -7.94
CA SER A 856 10.38 9.91 -9.37
C SER A 856 10.43 8.62 -10.19
N THR A 857 10.92 7.53 -9.60
CA THR A 857 10.98 6.20 -10.24
C THR A 857 9.62 5.58 -10.49
N GLN A 858 8.54 6.10 -9.88
CA GLN A 858 7.17 5.68 -10.17
C GLN A 858 6.65 6.29 -11.48
N ILE A 859 7.31 7.34 -11.98
CA ILE A 859 6.96 8.01 -13.23
C ILE A 859 7.95 7.62 -14.33
N ILE A 860 9.25 7.74 -14.04
CA ILE A 860 10.31 7.43 -15.00
C ILE A 860 10.33 5.93 -15.28
N GLY A 861 10.18 5.54 -16.54
CA GLY A 861 10.14 4.14 -16.96
C GLY A 861 8.79 3.43 -16.78
N HIS A 862 7.75 4.13 -16.31
CA HIS A 862 6.41 3.57 -16.05
C HIS A 862 5.34 4.24 -16.92
N GLU A 863 5.23 3.82 -18.18
CA GLU A 863 4.27 4.39 -19.14
C GLU A 863 2.80 4.27 -18.68
N ASP A 864 2.47 3.23 -17.93
CA ASP A 864 1.16 3.02 -17.33
C ASP A 864 0.79 4.14 -16.33
N VAL A 865 1.70 4.51 -15.43
CA VAL A 865 1.53 5.64 -14.50
C VAL A 865 1.52 6.96 -15.26
N GLN A 866 2.43 7.15 -16.21
CA GLN A 866 2.46 8.36 -17.04
C GLN A 866 1.13 8.56 -17.78
N ASN A 867 0.59 7.49 -18.38
CA ASN A 867 -0.69 7.55 -19.10
C ASN A 867 -1.86 7.76 -18.15
N ALA A 868 -1.84 7.15 -16.96
CA ALA A 868 -2.85 7.37 -15.94
C ALA A 868 -2.93 8.86 -15.51
N LEU A 869 -1.78 9.50 -15.32
CA LEU A 869 -1.73 10.93 -15.00
C LEU A 869 -2.20 11.80 -16.18
N LYS A 870 -1.66 11.56 -17.38
CA LYS A 870 -1.96 12.34 -18.60
C LYS A 870 -3.42 12.28 -19.03
N SER A 871 -4.07 11.13 -18.90
CA SER A 871 -5.47 10.96 -19.33
C SER A 871 -6.49 11.38 -18.27
N GLY A 872 -6.10 11.44 -16.99
CA GLY A 872 -6.97 11.79 -15.89
C GLY A 872 -6.65 13.15 -15.27
N VAL A 873 -6.22 13.12 -14.02
CA VAL A 873 -6.05 14.30 -13.15
C VAL A 873 -5.09 15.37 -13.71
N ASN A 874 -4.20 15.01 -14.64
CA ASN A 874 -3.24 15.93 -15.26
C ASN A 874 -3.48 16.19 -16.75
N ALA A 875 -4.69 15.91 -17.27
CA ALA A 875 -5.02 16.13 -18.69
C ALA A 875 -4.78 17.56 -19.21
N LYS A 876 -4.77 18.56 -18.32
CA LYS A 876 -4.39 19.95 -18.62
C LYS A 876 -3.25 20.37 -17.71
N GLN A 877 -2.36 21.26 -18.16
CA GLN A 877 -1.34 21.85 -17.28
C GLN A 877 -1.99 22.69 -16.17
N GLY A 878 -1.48 22.59 -14.94
CA GLY A 878 -2.01 23.30 -13.77
C GLY A 878 -1.09 24.43 -13.30
N VAL A 879 -1.68 25.44 -12.65
CA VAL A 879 -0.96 26.51 -11.93
C VAL A 879 -0.80 26.13 -10.47
N SER A 880 0.37 26.38 -9.87
CA SER A 880 0.57 26.15 -8.44
C SER A 880 -0.34 27.06 -7.57
N PRO A 881 -0.95 26.54 -6.49
CA PRO A 881 -1.73 27.35 -5.55
C PRO A 881 -0.92 28.50 -4.93
N HIS A 882 0.39 28.35 -4.76
CA HIS A 882 1.28 29.40 -4.26
C HIS A 882 1.76 30.41 -5.33
N ALA A 883 1.32 30.30 -6.59
CA ALA A 883 1.60 31.31 -7.61
C ALA A 883 0.97 32.68 -7.25
N ALA A 884 1.29 33.72 -8.03
CA ALA A 884 0.70 35.04 -7.81
C ALA A 884 -0.83 35.00 -7.88
N VAL A 885 -1.52 35.80 -7.05
CA VAL A 885 -2.99 35.85 -6.99
C VAL A 885 -3.61 36.04 -8.37
N LYS A 886 -3.03 36.94 -9.18
CA LYS A 886 -3.47 37.17 -10.56
C LYS A 886 -3.47 35.91 -11.41
N ASP A 887 -2.43 35.08 -11.30
CA ASP A 887 -2.28 33.87 -12.11
C ASP A 887 -3.26 32.77 -11.66
N VAL A 888 -3.47 32.66 -10.34
CA VAL A 888 -4.47 31.75 -9.75
C VAL A 888 -5.88 32.12 -10.19
N VAL A 889 -6.29 33.38 -10.00
CA VAL A 889 -7.63 33.85 -10.41
C VAL A 889 -7.80 33.71 -11.92
N LYS A 890 -6.77 34.04 -12.70
CA LYS A 890 -6.80 33.91 -14.16
C LYS A 890 -6.97 32.47 -14.61
N ALA A 891 -6.31 31.51 -13.97
CA ALA A 891 -6.45 30.09 -14.31
C ALA A 891 -7.90 29.61 -14.13
N TYR A 892 -8.56 29.98 -13.03
CA TYR A 892 -9.98 29.70 -12.82
C TYR A 892 -10.88 30.43 -13.82
N ALA A 893 -10.60 31.72 -14.10
CA ALA A 893 -11.40 32.50 -15.03
C ALA A 893 -11.36 31.94 -16.46
N ASP A 894 -10.16 31.58 -16.95
CA ASP A 894 -9.98 30.97 -18.25
C ASP A 894 -10.65 29.59 -18.33
N ASP A 895 -10.48 28.76 -17.29
CA ASP A 895 -11.07 27.41 -17.19
C ASP A 895 -12.61 27.45 -17.18
N LEU A 896 -13.21 28.33 -16.37
CA LEU A 896 -14.65 28.50 -16.30
C LEU A 896 -15.23 29.03 -17.62
N TYR A 897 -14.53 29.93 -18.30
CA TYR A 897 -14.98 30.43 -19.60
C TYR A 897 -14.86 29.37 -20.69
N ASP A 898 -13.79 28.57 -20.70
CA ASP A 898 -13.64 27.42 -21.60
C ASP A 898 -14.77 26.39 -21.38
N LYS A 899 -15.05 26.03 -20.13
CA LYS A 899 -16.17 25.13 -19.76
C LYS A 899 -17.54 25.72 -20.11
N ALA A 900 -17.71 27.04 -20.00
CA ALA A 900 -18.93 27.71 -20.43
C ALA A 900 -19.22 27.44 -21.91
N GLN A 901 -18.21 27.57 -22.77
CA GLN A 901 -18.34 27.35 -24.21
C GLN A 901 -18.56 25.87 -24.55
N ARG A 902 -17.76 24.97 -23.97
CA ARG A 902 -17.77 23.54 -24.34
C ARG A 902 -18.87 22.72 -23.67
N LEU A 903 -19.24 23.06 -22.43
CA LEU A 903 -20.10 22.22 -21.58
C LEU A 903 -21.42 22.90 -21.21
N TYR A 904 -21.37 24.12 -20.68
CA TYR A 904 -22.53 24.72 -20.02
C TYR A 904 -23.56 25.32 -20.99
N ILE A 905 -23.11 26.01 -22.04
CA ILE A 905 -24.00 26.52 -23.10
C ILE A 905 -24.66 25.38 -23.87
N PRO A 906 -23.92 24.34 -24.34
CA PRO A 906 -24.53 23.19 -25.01
C PRO A 906 -25.55 22.43 -24.14
N ALA A 907 -25.31 22.36 -22.81
CA ALA A 907 -26.23 21.75 -21.86
C ALA A 907 -27.46 22.63 -21.52
N GLY A 908 -27.53 23.87 -22.06
CA GLY A 908 -28.61 24.82 -21.77
C GLY A 908 -28.59 25.37 -20.33
N GLY A 909 -27.47 25.21 -19.63
CA GLY A 909 -27.25 25.72 -18.27
C GLY A 909 -26.91 27.20 -18.21
N MET A 910 -26.48 27.80 -19.33
CA MET A 910 -26.27 29.24 -19.48
C MET A 910 -26.39 29.69 -20.95
N THR A 911 -26.54 30.99 -21.19
CA THR A 911 -26.53 31.61 -22.53
C THR A 911 -25.16 32.19 -22.88
N GLN A 912 -24.90 32.48 -24.17
CA GLN A 912 -23.66 33.16 -24.58
C GLN A 912 -23.49 34.52 -23.87
N GLN A 913 -24.58 35.28 -23.72
CA GLN A 913 -24.53 36.57 -23.04
C GLN A 913 -24.08 36.40 -21.58
N GLN A 914 -24.68 35.46 -20.85
CA GLN A 914 -24.32 35.17 -19.46
C GLN A 914 -22.86 34.71 -19.34
N ALA A 915 -22.36 33.94 -20.31
CA ALA A 915 -20.96 33.50 -20.31
C ALA A 915 -19.98 34.68 -20.51
N GLU A 916 -20.28 35.63 -21.40
CA GLU A 916 -19.48 36.85 -21.54
C GLU A 916 -19.59 37.75 -20.30
N GLU A 917 -20.76 37.84 -19.68
CA GLU A 917 -20.96 38.60 -18.43
C GLU A 917 -20.14 38.02 -17.27
N LEU A 918 -20.15 36.68 -17.10
CA LEU A 918 -19.32 35.99 -16.10
C LEU A 918 -17.83 36.21 -16.38
N LYS A 919 -17.41 36.05 -17.63
CA LYS A 919 -16.02 36.30 -18.05
C LYS A 919 -15.58 37.73 -17.75
N ASN A 920 -16.40 38.73 -18.06
CA ASN A 920 -16.08 40.12 -17.78
C ASN A 920 -15.95 40.36 -16.28
N ALA A 921 -16.87 39.83 -15.47
CA ALA A 921 -16.80 39.92 -14.01
C ALA A 921 -15.49 39.31 -13.47
N LEU A 922 -15.13 38.09 -13.90
CA LEU A 922 -13.88 37.46 -13.48
C LEU A 922 -12.64 38.20 -14.01
N GLN A 923 -12.68 38.77 -15.22
CA GLN A 923 -11.59 39.58 -15.77
C GLN A 923 -11.36 40.88 -15.00
N GLU A 924 -12.41 41.50 -14.47
CA GLU A 924 -12.27 42.65 -13.56
C GLU A 924 -11.51 42.23 -12.29
N ILE A 925 -11.84 41.06 -11.72
CA ILE A 925 -11.16 40.51 -10.55
C ILE A 925 -9.69 40.20 -10.84
N VAL A 926 -9.37 39.61 -12.00
CA VAL A 926 -7.97 39.35 -12.41
C VAL A 926 -7.10 40.61 -12.42
N ASN A 927 -7.70 41.78 -12.68
CA ASN A 927 -6.99 43.06 -12.75
C ASN A 927 -6.97 43.82 -11.42
N MET A 928 -7.58 43.28 -10.37
CA MET A 928 -7.51 43.88 -9.03
C MET A 928 -6.09 43.80 -8.48
N PRO A 929 -5.66 44.80 -7.70
CA PRO A 929 -4.40 44.71 -6.97
C PRO A 929 -4.50 43.64 -5.88
N ALA A 930 -3.36 43.05 -5.54
CA ALA A 930 -3.25 41.93 -4.59
C ALA A 930 -1.86 41.92 -3.94
N THR A 931 -1.39 43.10 -3.52
CA THR A 931 -0.03 43.32 -3.01
C THR A 931 0.09 43.16 -1.50
N ASP A 932 -1.03 43.22 -0.77
CA ASP A 932 -1.11 43.02 0.68
C ASP A 932 -2.36 42.19 1.05
N ALA A 933 -2.47 41.80 2.32
CA ALA A 933 -3.57 40.96 2.81
C ALA A 933 -4.96 41.59 2.60
N VAL A 934 -5.10 42.92 2.68
CA VAL A 934 -6.38 43.64 2.49
C VAL A 934 -6.79 43.64 1.03
N GLU A 935 -5.83 43.81 0.12
CA GLU A 935 -6.06 43.73 -1.32
C GLU A 935 -6.45 42.31 -1.76
N ILE A 936 -5.78 41.28 -1.23
CA ILE A 936 -6.19 39.89 -1.48
C ILE A 936 -7.59 39.62 -0.91
N TYR A 937 -7.92 40.15 0.27
CA TYR A 937 -9.28 40.05 0.81
C TYR A 937 -10.33 40.73 -0.08
N LYS A 938 -10.02 41.86 -0.71
CA LYS A 938 -10.92 42.48 -1.69
C LYS A 938 -11.13 41.59 -2.92
N VAL A 939 -10.10 40.89 -3.38
CA VAL A 939 -10.22 39.88 -4.44
C VAL A 939 -11.16 38.75 -4.00
N LEU A 940 -10.98 38.22 -2.78
CA LEU A 940 -11.86 37.21 -2.20
C LEU A 940 -13.33 37.68 -2.15
N VAL A 941 -13.58 38.88 -1.60
CA VAL A 941 -14.94 39.44 -1.54
C VAL A 941 -15.53 39.64 -2.94
N ALA A 942 -14.73 40.00 -3.93
CA ALA A 942 -15.21 40.10 -5.32
C ALA A 942 -15.60 38.73 -5.90
N VAL A 943 -14.84 37.67 -5.58
CA VAL A 943 -15.19 36.28 -5.93
C VAL A 943 -16.50 35.85 -5.24
N GLU A 944 -16.64 36.12 -3.94
CA GLU A 944 -17.87 35.83 -3.18
C GLU A 944 -19.10 36.56 -3.74
N ARG A 945 -18.95 37.81 -4.18
CA ARG A 945 -20.04 38.54 -4.87
C ARG A 945 -20.48 37.85 -6.16
N VAL A 946 -19.53 37.36 -6.97
CA VAL A 946 -19.87 36.57 -8.17
C VAL A 946 -20.59 35.27 -7.77
N GLN A 947 -20.20 34.64 -6.65
CA GLN A 947 -20.88 33.45 -6.12
C GLN A 947 -22.34 33.73 -5.71
N ASP A 948 -22.57 34.82 -4.96
CA ASP A 948 -23.90 35.23 -4.51
C ASP A 948 -24.85 35.48 -5.70
N ASP A 949 -24.33 36.05 -6.79
CA ASP A 949 -25.08 36.37 -8.00
C ASP A 949 -25.11 35.22 -9.04
N LEU A 950 -24.68 33.99 -8.69
CA LEU A 950 -24.57 32.87 -9.65
C LEU A 950 -25.86 32.49 -10.36
N SER A 951 -27.03 32.78 -9.79
CA SER A 951 -28.31 32.58 -10.46
C SER A 951 -28.48 33.41 -11.73
N ASP A 952 -27.75 34.52 -11.83
CA ASP A 952 -27.80 35.42 -12.98
C ASP A 952 -26.94 34.88 -14.13
N TYR A 953 -25.91 34.10 -13.83
CA TYR A 953 -24.99 33.53 -14.82
C TYR A 953 -25.39 32.13 -15.30
N ALA A 954 -25.86 31.24 -14.41
CA ALA A 954 -26.09 29.84 -14.76
C ALA A 954 -27.20 29.17 -13.93
N LYS A 955 -27.64 27.99 -14.38
CA LYS A 955 -28.59 27.12 -13.66
C LYS A 955 -28.18 25.65 -13.70
N GLY A 956 -28.84 24.82 -12.90
CA GLY A 956 -28.63 23.37 -12.87
C GLY A 956 -27.19 23.00 -12.52
N TYR A 957 -26.67 21.94 -13.16
CA TYR A 957 -25.29 21.49 -12.95
C TYR A 957 -24.25 22.53 -13.35
N SER A 958 -24.48 23.35 -14.38
CA SER A 958 -23.55 24.42 -14.75
C SER A 958 -23.30 25.40 -13.59
N ARG A 959 -24.37 25.85 -12.93
CA ARG A 959 -24.25 26.71 -11.74
C ARG A 959 -23.50 26.02 -10.61
N GLN A 960 -23.80 24.75 -10.39
CA GLN A 960 -23.15 23.98 -9.33
C GLN A 960 -21.64 23.84 -9.58
N ARG A 961 -21.23 23.49 -10.80
CA ARG A 961 -19.80 23.37 -11.18
C ARG A 961 -19.08 24.71 -11.00
N ILE A 962 -19.67 25.81 -11.46
CA ILE A 962 -19.08 27.15 -11.29
C ILE A 962 -18.93 27.46 -9.79
N ASN A 963 -19.95 27.20 -8.97
CA ASN A 963 -19.91 27.46 -7.54
C ASN A 963 -18.78 26.69 -6.84
N GLU A 964 -18.61 25.41 -7.16
CA GLU A 964 -17.54 24.58 -6.61
C GLU A 964 -16.16 25.15 -6.97
N LYS A 965 -15.93 25.57 -8.22
CA LYS A 965 -14.64 26.16 -8.60
C LYS A 965 -14.38 27.52 -7.96
N LEU A 966 -15.41 28.32 -7.74
CA LEU A 966 -15.27 29.58 -7.01
C LEU A 966 -15.01 29.33 -5.51
N ASN A 967 -15.55 28.25 -4.93
CA ASN A 967 -15.22 27.84 -3.56
C ASN A 967 -13.75 27.42 -3.45
N ASP A 968 -13.27 26.58 -4.38
CA ASP A 968 -11.86 26.18 -4.43
C ASP A 968 -10.95 27.43 -4.50
N LEU A 969 -11.32 28.41 -5.34
CA LEU A 969 -10.60 29.68 -5.45
C LEU A 969 -10.65 30.50 -4.15
N ALA A 970 -11.81 30.58 -3.50
CA ALA A 970 -12.00 31.30 -2.25
C ALA A 970 -11.13 30.70 -1.13
N ASP A 971 -11.07 29.37 -1.03
CA ASP A 971 -10.23 28.67 -0.05
C ASP A 971 -8.75 28.95 -0.28
N ILE A 972 -8.29 28.94 -1.54
CA ILE A 972 -6.90 29.29 -1.89
C ILE A 972 -6.61 30.76 -1.54
N LEU A 973 -7.54 31.68 -1.80
CA LEU A 973 -7.39 33.08 -1.44
C LEU A 973 -7.35 33.28 0.08
N ASP A 974 -8.12 32.51 0.86
CA ASP A 974 -8.07 32.55 2.32
C ASP A 974 -6.70 32.11 2.87
N THR A 975 -6.15 31.01 2.36
CA THR A 975 -4.77 30.59 2.67
C THR A 975 -3.77 31.69 2.30
N LYS A 976 -3.93 32.33 1.13
CA LYS A 976 -3.05 33.43 0.70
C LYS A 976 -3.12 34.62 1.63
N ILE A 977 -4.30 34.99 2.14
CA ILE A 977 -4.44 36.08 3.13
C ILE A 977 -3.66 35.73 4.39
N SER A 978 -3.79 34.50 4.92
CA SER A 978 -3.01 34.05 6.08
C SER A 978 -1.51 34.14 5.83
N ARG A 979 -1.03 33.65 4.68
CA ARG A 979 0.39 33.72 4.29
C ARG A 979 0.88 35.17 4.16
N GLN A 980 0.07 36.04 3.57
CA GLN A 980 0.43 37.44 3.36
C GLN A 980 0.48 38.22 4.67
N LEU A 981 -0.46 37.99 5.60
CA LEU A 981 -0.43 38.58 6.94
C LEU A 981 0.87 38.23 7.69
N ILE A 982 1.32 36.98 7.57
CA ILE A 982 2.56 36.50 8.19
C ILE A 982 3.79 37.11 7.51
N ALA A 983 3.78 37.16 6.17
CA ALA A 983 4.89 37.71 5.39
C ALA A 983 5.08 39.23 5.62
N ASP A 984 3.98 39.98 5.75
CA ASP A 984 4.01 41.43 6.00
C ASP A 984 4.30 41.78 7.46
N GLY A 985 4.27 40.80 8.37
CA GLY A 985 4.42 41.00 9.81
C GLY A 985 3.19 41.59 10.50
N ASP A 986 2.04 41.62 9.81
CA ASP A 986 0.74 42.04 10.36
C ASP A 986 0.15 40.99 11.32
N TRP A 987 0.65 39.75 11.25
CA TRP A 987 0.30 38.67 12.16
C TRP A 987 1.52 37.80 12.47
N ASP A 988 1.81 37.65 13.77
CA ASP A 988 2.74 36.63 14.26
C ASP A 988 1.94 35.52 14.97
N PRO A 989 1.71 34.37 14.32
CA PRO A 989 0.94 33.28 14.90
C PRO A 989 1.63 32.62 16.10
N GLU A 990 2.94 32.81 16.27
CA GLU A 990 3.68 32.30 17.43
C GLU A 990 3.35 33.08 18.71
N GLU A 991 3.09 34.38 18.59
CA GLU A 991 2.73 35.25 19.73
C GLU A 991 1.22 35.23 20.02
N ASP A 992 0.37 35.20 18.98
CA ASP A 992 -1.08 35.03 19.09
C ASP A 992 -1.61 34.19 17.92
N ASN A 993 -1.96 32.94 18.19
CA ASN A 993 -2.45 32.00 17.18
C ASN A 993 -3.84 32.35 16.61
N ARG A 994 -4.50 33.40 17.12
CA ARG A 994 -5.78 33.89 16.60
C ARG A 994 -5.52 34.82 15.42
N ARG A 995 -5.85 34.36 14.21
CA ARG A 995 -5.74 35.16 12.98
C ARG A 995 -6.50 36.49 13.09
N PRO A 996 -5.87 37.64 12.78
CA PRO A 996 -6.56 38.92 12.65
C PRO A 996 -7.69 38.86 11.62
N THR A 997 -8.77 39.59 11.88
CA THR A 997 -9.87 39.71 10.91
C THR A 997 -9.48 40.73 9.85
N VAL A 998 -9.42 40.31 8.59
CA VAL A 998 -9.20 41.20 7.45
C VAL A 998 -10.55 41.67 6.91
N THR A 999 -10.66 42.96 6.62
CA THR A 999 -11.85 43.60 6.03
C THR A 999 -11.44 44.45 4.84
N GLU A 1000 -12.39 44.92 4.02
CA GLU A 1000 -12.09 45.83 2.90
C GLU A 1000 -11.44 47.15 3.35
N ASP A 1001 -11.65 47.54 4.62
CA ASP A 1001 -11.15 48.80 5.20
C ASP A 1001 -9.84 48.64 5.99
N GLY A 1002 -9.37 47.41 6.23
CA GLY A 1002 -8.13 47.15 6.95
C GLY A 1002 -8.14 45.88 7.80
N ILE A 1003 -7.08 45.74 8.61
CA ILE A 1003 -6.83 44.58 9.48
C ILE A 1003 -7.26 44.91 10.91
N ILE A 1004 -8.04 44.03 11.52
CA ILE A 1004 -8.56 44.17 12.88
C ILE A 1004 -7.94 43.08 13.75
N ALA A 1005 -7.08 43.50 14.68
CA ALA A 1005 -6.46 42.59 15.65
C ALA A 1005 -7.53 41.90 16.52
N PRO A 1006 -7.30 40.63 16.90
CA PRO A 1006 -8.19 39.95 17.83
C PRO A 1006 -8.26 40.71 19.17
N PRO A 1007 -9.41 40.67 19.88
CA PRO A 1007 -9.52 41.34 21.17
C PRO A 1007 -8.47 40.78 22.14
N PRO A 1008 -7.93 41.59 23.07
CA PRO A 1008 -6.97 41.13 24.06
C PRO A 1008 -7.56 39.94 24.81
N ILE A 1009 -6.73 38.92 25.06
CA ILE A 1009 -7.11 37.84 25.97
C ILE A 1009 -7.40 38.51 27.31
N GLN A 1010 -8.67 38.55 27.71
CA GLN A 1010 -8.99 39.00 29.06
C GLN A 1010 -8.34 38.00 30.01
N PRO A 1011 -7.54 38.45 31.01
CA PRO A 1011 -7.07 37.53 32.03
C PRO A 1011 -8.31 36.86 32.60
N GLU A 1012 -8.39 35.53 32.50
CA GLU A 1012 -9.43 34.79 33.19
C GLU A 1012 -9.46 35.30 34.64
N GLU A 1013 -10.62 35.78 35.10
CA GLU A 1013 -10.78 36.03 36.53
C GLU A 1013 -10.35 34.76 37.24
N PRO A 1014 -9.50 34.83 38.29
CA PRO A 1014 -9.02 33.65 38.96
C PRO A 1014 -10.24 32.83 39.36
N VAL A 1015 -10.36 31.63 38.80
CA VAL A 1015 -11.37 30.67 39.19
C VAL A 1015 -11.23 30.50 40.69
N ASN A 1016 -12.22 31.01 41.44
CA ASN A 1016 -12.36 30.77 42.86
C ASN A 1016 -12.29 29.24 43.07
N PRO A 1017 -11.39 28.68 43.90
CA PRO A 1017 -11.19 27.24 44.03
C PRO A 1017 -12.39 26.49 44.65
N ASP A 1018 -13.53 27.16 44.81
CA ASP A 1018 -14.78 26.55 45.25
C ASP A 1018 -15.96 27.15 44.46
N PRO A 1019 -16.52 26.43 43.48
CA PRO A 1019 -17.86 26.72 43.01
C PRO A 1019 -18.84 25.91 43.86
N GLU A 1020 -19.52 26.59 44.80
CA GLU A 1020 -20.91 26.23 45.08
C GLU A 1020 -21.64 26.19 43.74
N LEU A 1021 -22.12 25.01 43.34
CA LEU A 1021 -22.88 24.78 42.11
C LEU A 1021 -24.08 25.74 42.05
N PRO A 1022 -24.16 26.66 41.07
CA PRO A 1022 -25.38 27.43 40.83
C PRO A 1022 -26.34 26.66 39.92
N ASP A 1023 -27.62 26.91 40.18
CA ASP A 1023 -28.83 26.23 39.73
C ASP A 1023 -28.96 26.00 38.20
N ASP A 1024 -29.33 24.78 37.81
CA ASP A 1024 -29.63 24.34 36.44
C ASP A 1024 -30.82 25.13 35.87
N LYS A 1025 -30.55 26.22 35.13
CA LYS A 1025 -31.47 26.72 34.11
C LYS A 1025 -30.72 27.19 32.85
N PRO A 1026 -31.06 26.67 31.67
CA PRO A 1026 -30.41 27.07 30.42
C PRO A 1026 -30.81 28.50 30.05
N GLN A 1027 -29.80 29.35 29.83
CA GLN A 1027 -29.93 30.61 29.09
C GLN A 1027 -29.41 30.38 27.65
N PRO A 1028 -30.11 30.89 26.63
CA PRO A 1028 -29.77 30.62 25.23
C PRO A 1028 -28.57 31.46 24.78
N VAL A 1029 -27.56 30.80 24.20
CA VAL A 1029 -26.45 31.49 23.51
C VAL A 1029 -26.93 31.95 22.14
N GLN A 1030 -26.92 33.26 21.92
CA GLN A 1030 -27.14 33.90 20.62
C GLN A 1030 -25.80 33.99 19.85
N GLY A 1031 -25.83 33.62 18.57
CA GLY A 1031 -25.03 34.28 17.53
C GLY A 1031 -23.74 33.59 17.06
N LEU A 1032 -23.82 32.36 16.56
CA LEU A 1032 -22.87 31.86 15.55
C LEU A 1032 -23.64 31.75 14.23
N LYS A 1033 -23.19 32.49 13.21
CA LYS A 1033 -23.73 32.37 11.84
C LYS A 1033 -23.28 31.01 11.26
N PRO A 1034 -24.17 30.24 10.63
CA PRO A 1034 -23.81 28.95 10.05
C PRO A 1034 -22.96 29.13 8.80
N VAL A 1035 -21.73 28.62 8.84
CA VAL A 1035 -20.95 28.25 7.65
C VAL A 1035 -21.78 27.22 6.91
N HIS A 1036 -22.21 27.55 5.69
CA HIS A 1036 -22.99 26.65 4.85
C HIS A 1036 -22.05 25.60 4.24
N ILE A 1037 -21.79 24.53 4.99
CA ILE A 1037 -21.28 23.29 4.42
C ILE A 1037 -22.44 22.67 3.65
N VAL A 1038 -22.50 22.94 2.34
CA VAL A 1038 -23.39 22.22 1.44
C VAL A 1038 -22.76 20.84 1.20
N LEU A 1039 -23.13 19.87 2.02
CA LEU A 1039 -22.98 18.45 1.70
C LEU A 1039 -23.84 18.15 0.47
N ILE A 1040 -23.28 18.29 -0.72
CA ILE A 1040 -23.89 17.76 -1.93
C ILE A 1040 -23.65 16.24 -1.91
N VAL A 1041 -24.65 15.52 -1.40
CA VAL A 1041 -24.76 14.08 -1.55
C VAL A 1041 -25.12 13.80 -3.02
N VAL A 1042 -24.12 13.51 -3.85
CA VAL A 1042 -24.31 12.73 -5.08
C VAL A 1042 -24.15 11.26 -4.67
N GLY A 1043 -25.16 10.45 -4.98
CA GLY A 1043 -25.37 9.13 -4.39
C GLY A 1043 -24.23 8.13 -4.61
N ALA A 1044 -23.58 7.78 -3.51
CA ALA A 1044 -23.10 6.43 -3.24
C ALA A 1044 -23.46 6.14 -1.77
N VAL A 1045 -24.57 5.43 -1.55
CA VAL A 1045 -24.98 5.03 -0.21
C VAL A 1045 -24.10 3.86 0.21
N VAL A 1046 -23.05 4.15 1.00
CA VAL A 1046 -22.45 3.18 1.93
C VAL A 1046 -22.28 3.90 3.28
N PHE A 1047 -22.98 3.36 4.28
CA PHE A 1047 -23.02 3.86 5.66
C PHE A 1047 -21.67 3.65 6.35
N VAL A 1048 -20.90 4.72 6.57
CA VAL A 1048 -19.90 4.80 7.65
C VAL A 1048 -20.26 6.02 8.51
N GLY A 1049 -21.38 5.91 9.22
CA GLY A 1049 -21.87 6.93 10.14
C GLY A 1049 -22.10 6.30 11.50
N GLY A 1050 -21.06 6.19 12.33
CA GLY A 1050 -21.20 5.59 13.64
C GLY A 1050 -19.95 5.49 14.50
N ALA A 1051 -19.14 6.56 14.61
CA ALA A 1051 -18.04 6.58 15.62
C ALA A 1051 -17.58 7.96 16.13
N VAL A 1052 -18.32 9.06 15.93
CA VAL A 1052 -17.87 10.40 16.42
C VAL A 1052 -18.90 11.13 17.31
N ALA A 1053 -20.06 10.53 17.60
CA ALA A 1053 -21.11 11.16 18.44
C ALA A 1053 -21.39 10.42 19.76
N ALA A 1054 -20.36 9.93 20.46
CA ALA A 1054 -20.53 9.22 21.73
C ALA A 1054 -19.53 9.64 22.83
N ILE A 1055 -19.30 10.95 23.01
CA ILE A 1055 -18.76 11.50 24.28
C ILE A 1055 -19.56 12.75 24.69
N VAL A 1056 -20.89 12.72 24.63
CA VAL A 1056 -21.76 13.59 25.45
C VAL A 1056 -23.08 12.86 25.66
N LEU A 1057 -23.37 12.45 26.90
CA LEU A 1057 -24.60 11.87 27.47
C LEU A 1057 -24.45 10.41 27.92
N LEU A 1058 -23.95 10.24 29.15
CA LEU A 1058 -24.50 9.29 30.13
C LEU A 1058 -23.93 9.62 31.52
N ARG A 1059 -24.47 10.68 32.15
CA ARG A 1059 -24.37 10.86 33.61
C ARG A 1059 -25.68 10.36 34.26
N ARG A 1060 -25.47 9.45 35.23
CA ARG A 1060 -26.33 9.08 36.37
C ARG A 1060 -27.55 8.19 36.14
N ARG A 1061 -27.46 6.97 36.69
CA ARG A 1061 -28.45 6.46 37.66
C ARG A 1061 -27.82 5.43 38.63
N LYS A 1062 -27.80 5.79 39.91
CA LYS A 1062 -27.95 4.97 41.15
C LYS A 1062 -26.99 3.76 41.28
N ARG A 1063 -26.09 3.70 42.25
CA ARG A 1063 -26.23 3.92 43.70
C ARG A 1063 -24.86 4.19 44.32
#